data_AF-A0A0P0CXR4-F1
#
_entry.id   AF-A0A0P0CXR4-F1
#
_cell.length_a   1.000
_cell.length_b   1.000
_cell.length_c   1.000
_cell.angle_alpha   90.00
_cell.angle_beta   90.00
_cell.angle_gamma   90.00
#
_symmetry.space_group_name_H-M   'P 1'
#
loop_
_entity.id
_entity.type
_entity.pdbx_description
1 polymer ?
#
loop_
_entity_poly.entity_id
_entity_poly.type
_entity_poly.pdbx_seq_one_letter_code
_entity_poly.pdbx_strand_id
1 'polypeptide(L)'
;MDIYVSNDGNDKNDGSINNPVATLQKAQELARKKAGKEIINIYVGDGVYYLPETIVFTAEDSGSEKYPIVYRAKNEGGAILSGGVVLDLKWDFYRDGIFMAKTPKGLKIDQVFINGENQRMARYPNYDAAKKAEPYQGYAADAFSNERVAQWENPEGGYIHAMHRARWGGYHYRITGKEGDKLKYEGGWQNNRQMGMHKEYRMVENIFEELDAEGEWYHNAKKNTLYYKPKSGVDVNKAKVEVVRLRHLIEFKGSEKNPVKNITLQGFVVRHAARTFMDSKEPLLRSDWAIYRGGAFFLTGTEAIKILDTEFDQVGGNAIFVNNYNRNTLIKGCHIHDTGASGVCFVGDPNAVRDPLFEYHETNDLSKIDRTPGPKTNNYPAKAVVEDCLIHGIGRTERQPAGVQISMAQFITVRDVSIYDCARAGINISEGTWGGHLIEGCDVFDTVLETHDHGSFNSWGRDRFWHKDRQLSQKFIDEEPNLPYLDAVETTTIRNSRWRCDHGWDIDLDDGSSNYDIYNNVMLNHGLKLREGFRRHVWNNITVNNGFHPHVWYNGSKDQVYSNIFMSAHKPARMKEPYVNETSVDRNFYVADKAQVMKISNTLGWDQNSTFGDPMFVNPEKGDFRVKENSPALKMGFKNFPMDQFGVKKPSLKAIARTPEMPTLISSKEKNESEVEKSITWQGATFSNLSGEEFSAFGVSKEEGGVVLSAILNTSALVKGGLLEGDLIQAVNGIKTTNVAQFNQVTKNLKGKVNLKVVRNQQVKQIKLKI
;
A
#
# COMPACT_ATOMS: atom_id res chain seq x y z
N MET A 1 -4.18 -35.67 22.76
CA MET A 1 -5.49 -35.99 22.18
C MET A 1 -5.52 -35.67 20.68
N ASP A 2 -6.16 -36.52 19.87
CA ASP A 2 -6.42 -36.24 18.46
C ASP A 2 -7.93 -36.12 18.21
N ILE A 3 -8.35 -35.15 17.39
CA ILE A 3 -9.74 -34.89 16.98
C ILE A 3 -9.79 -34.88 15.46
N TYR A 4 -10.78 -35.54 14.86
CA TYR A 4 -10.96 -35.65 13.42
C TYR A 4 -12.24 -34.94 12.98
N VAL A 5 -12.14 -34.12 11.94
CA VAL A 5 -13.25 -33.37 11.35
C VAL A 5 -13.42 -33.83 9.90
N SER A 6 -14.65 -34.11 9.48
CA SER A 6 -14.98 -34.57 8.12
C SER A 6 -16.33 -34.01 7.67
N ASN A 7 -16.49 -33.69 6.38
CA ASN A 7 -17.80 -33.32 5.84
C ASN A 7 -18.86 -34.44 6.00
N ASP A 8 -18.42 -35.70 6.08
CA ASP A 8 -19.28 -36.87 6.35
C ASP A 8 -19.41 -37.20 7.85
N GLY A 9 -18.82 -36.37 8.72
CA GLY A 9 -18.87 -36.55 10.17
C GLY A 9 -20.21 -36.18 10.80
N ASN A 10 -20.29 -36.24 12.14
CA ASN A 10 -21.47 -35.83 12.90
C ASN A 10 -21.06 -35.16 14.20
N ASP A 11 -21.62 -33.97 14.50
CA ASP A 11 -21.26 -33.21 15.71
C ASP A 11 -21.73 -33.82 17.04
N LYS A 12 -22.48 -34.93 16.98
CA LYS A 12 -22.76 -35.78 18.14
C LYS A 12 -21.65 -36.79 18.43
N ASN A 13 -20.71 -36.97 17.51
CA ASN A 13 -19.60 -37.90 17.67
C ASN A 13 -18.54 -37.38 18.66
N ASP A 14 -17.65 -38.27 19.08
CA ASP A 14 -16.58 -37.98 20.04
C ASP A 14 -15.33 -37.36 19.38
N GLY A 15 -15.27 -37.30 18.04
CA GLY A 15 -14.13 -36.77 17.30
C GLY A 15 -13.00 -37.76 17.10
N SER A 16 -13.19 -39.05 17.41
CA SER A 16 -12.22 -40.10 17.08
C SER A 16 -12.12 -40.33 15.57
N ILE A 17 -11.05 -41.01 15.12
CA ILE A 17 -10.86 -41.30 13.69
C ILE A 17 -12.02 -42.10 13.06
N ASN A 18 -12.66 -42.97 13.86
CA ASN A 18 -13.80 -43.78 13.43
C ASN A 18 -15.14 -43.04 13.55
N ASN A 19 -15.21 -42.00 14.39
CA ASN A 19 -16.39 -41.17 14.59
C ASN A 19 -15.99 -39.68 14.56
N PRO A 20 -15.65 -39.14 13.37
CA PRO A 20 -15.24 -37.73 13.25
C PRO A 20 -16.43 -36.80 13.48
N VAL A 21 -16.14 -35.60 13.97
CA VAL A 21 -17.15 -34.51 14.04
C VAL A 21 -17.32 -33.86 12.67
N ALA A 22 -18.44 -33.15 12.46
CA ALA A 22 -18.76 -32.53 11.18
C ALA A 22 -18.13 -31.13 11.05
N THR A 23 -18.03 -30.39 12.15
CA THR A 23 -17.67 -28.96 12.14
C THR A 23 -16.40 -28.64 12.92
N LEU A 24 -15.72 -27.57 12.51
CA LEU A 24 -14.59 -27.01 13.26
C LEU A 24 -15.05 -26.45 14.62
N GLN A 25 -16.27 -25.91 14.70
CA GLN A 25 -16.87 -25.42 15.94
C GLN A 25 -16.96 -26.56 16.97
N LYS A 26 -17.44 -27.74 16.56
CA LYS A 26 -17.49 -28.88 17.45
C LYS A 26 -16.10 -29.36 17.86
N ALA A 27 -15.15 -29.38 16.93
CA ALA A 27 -13.77 -29.71 17.26
C ALA A 27 -13.15 -28.74 18.27
N GLN A 28 -13.44 -27.44 18.15
CA GLN A 28 -13.02 -26.42 19.11
C GLN A 28 -13.61 -26.67 20.50
N GLU A 29 -14.91 -26.98 20.61
CA GLU A 29 -15.54 -27.31 21.90
C GLU A 29 -14.89 -28.51 22.59
N LEU A 30 -14.52 -29.54 21.81
CA LEU A 30 -13.82 -30.72 22.33
C LEU A 30 -12.41 -30.36 22.78
N ALA A 31 -11.67 -29.61 21.96
CA ALA A 31 -10.31 -29.16 22.27
C ALA A 31 -10.29 -28.29 23.54
N ARG A 32 -11.21 -27.33 23.68
CA ARG A 32 -11.32 -26.41 24.82
C ARG A 32 -11.35 -27.11 26.18
N LYS A 33 -11.98 -28.29 26.28
CA LYS A 33 -12.04 -29.07 27.54
C LYS A 33 -10.67 -29.53 28.05
N LYS A 34 -9.71 -29.67 27.13
CA LYS A 34 -8.36 -30.19 27.38
C LYS A 34 -7.25 -29.17 27.08
N ALA A 35 -7.61 -27.98 26.58
CA ALA A 35 -6.70 -26.90 26.27
C ALA A 35 -5.74 -26.61 27.43
N GLY A 36 -4.45 -26.48 27.13
CA GLY A 36 -3.40 -26.24 28.11
C GLY A 36 -3.06 -27.42 29.05
N LYS A 37 -3.70 -28.59 28.91
CA LYS A 37 -3.47 -29.77 29.76
C LYS A 37 -2.73 -30.90 29.05
N GLU A 38 -2.89 -31.01 27.74
CA GLU A 38 -2.24 -32.00 26.87
C GLU A 38 -2.10 -31.44 25.45
N ILE A 39 -1.25 -32.07 24.62
CA ILE A 39 -1.13 -31.72 23.20
C ILE A 39 -2.42 -32.12 22.47
N ILE A 40 -2.96 -31.21 21.64
CA ILE A 40 -4.19 -31.45 20.88
C ILE A 40 -3.92 -31.27 19.38
N ASN A 41 -4.17 -32.32 18.59
CA ASN A 41 -4.16 -32.22 17.13
C ASN A 41 -5.58 -32.35 16.59
N ILE A 42 -5.99 -31.42 15.75
CA ILE A 42 -7.26 -31.45 15.03
C ILE A 42 -6.94 -31.66 13.56
N TYR A 43 -7.34 -32.81 13.02
CA TYR A 43 -7.16 -33.17 11.61
C TYR A 43 -8.47 -32.90 10.85
N VAL A 44 -8.41 -32.00 9.89
CA VAL A 44 -9.56 -31.63 9.05
C VAL A 44 -9.42 -32.33 7.70
N GLY A 45 -10.37 -33.19 7.36
CA GLY A 45 -10.41 -33.90 6.08
C GLY A 45 -10.57 -32.97 4.88
N ASP A 46 -10.38 -33.53 3.70
CA ASP A 46 -10.54 -32.76 2.46
C ASP A 46 -12.02 -32.44 2.21
N GLY A 47 -12.29 -31.24 1.70
CA GLY A 47 -13.63 -30.78 1.39
C GLY A 47 -13.84 -29.31 1.68
N VAL A 48 -15.05 -28.83 1.38
CA VAL A 48 -15.45 -27.44 1.63
C VAL A 48 -16.28 -27.37 2.91
N TYR A 49 -15.80 -26.60 3.87
CA TYR A 49 -16.45 -26.33 5.15
C TYR A 49 -17.09 -24.95 5.11
N TYR A 50 -18.38 -24.91 4.75
CA TYR A 50 -19.19 -23.70 4.77
C TYR A 50 -19.51 -23.31 6.21
N LEU A 51 -18.84 -22.26 6.70
CA LEU A 51 -18.95 -21.84 8.08
C LEU A 51 -20.30 -21.15 8.31
N PRO A 52 -21.19 -21.66 9.19
CA PRO A 52 -22.47 -21.00 9.47
C PRO A 52 -22.28 -19.59 10.06
N GLU A 53 -21.17 -19.39 10.79
CA GLU A 53 -20.74 -18.14 11.39
C GLU A 53 -19.21 -18.15 11.57
N THR A 54 -18.64 -16.98 11.89
CA THR A 54 -17.23 -16.82 12.22
C THR A 54 -16.83 -17.70 13.41
N ILE A 55 -15.72 -18.45 13.30
CA ILE A 55 -15.17 -19.22 14.43
C ILE A 55 -14.37 -18.26 15.31
N VAL A 56 -14.69 -18.23 16.60
CA VAL A 56 -14.07 -17.31 17.57
C VAL A 56 -13.27 -18.10 18.60
N PHE A 57 -11.94 -17.92 18.60
CA PHE A 57 -11.04 -18.40 19.64
C PHE A 57 -10.94 -17.39 20.78
N THR A 58 -11.10 -17.84 22.02
CA THR A 58 -10.94 -17.01 23.23
C THR A 58 -9.78 -17.53 24.08
N ALA A 59 -9.49 -16.86 25.20
CA ALA A 59 -8.45 -17.31 26.12
C ALA A 59 -8.66 -18.76 26.62
N GLU A 60 -9.91 -19.23 26.68
CA GLU A 60 -10.25 -20.61 27.06
C GLU A 60 -9.75 -21.67 26.07
N ASP A 61 -9.51 -21.27 24.82
CA ASP A 61 -8.97 -22.15 23.77
C ASP A 61 -7.45 -22.24 23.78
N SER A 62 -6.78 -21.55 24.70
CA SER A 62 -5.32 -21.41 24.66
C SER A 62 -4.59 -22.73 24.94
N GLY A 63 -3.63 -23.05 24.08
CA GLY A 63 -2.58 -24.01 24.40
C GLY A 63 -1.49 -23.40 25.28
N SER A 64 -0.45 -24.19 25.55
CA SER A 64 0.82 -23.71 26.10
C SER A 64 1.98 -24.14 25.20
N GLU A 65 3.18 -23.63 25.44
CA GLU A 65 4.38 -24.10 24.73
C GLU A 65 4.58 -25.62 24.89
N LYS A 66 4.27 -26.16 26.07
CA LYS A 66 4.33 -27.60 26.37
C LYS A 66 3.14 -28.38 25.78
N TYR A 67 1.98 -27.75 25.70
CA TYR A 67 0.71 -28.36 25.29
C TYR A 67 0.03 -27.52 24.20
N PRO A 68 0.63 -27.43 22.99
CA PRO A 68 0.08 -26.63 21.90
C PRO A 68 -1.17 -27.29 21.31
N ILE A 69 -1.95 -26.47 20.58
CA ILE A 69 -3.11 -26.92 19.83
C ILE A 69 -2.87 -26.65 18.34
N VAL A 70 -3.05 -27.68 17.51
CA VAL A 70 -2.80 -27.59 16.07
C VAL A 70 -4.05 -28.00 15.30
N TYR A 71 -4.66 -27.06 14.60
CA TYR A 71 -5.66 -27.34 13.57
C TYR A 71 -4.93 -27.47 12.24
N ARG A 72 -5.04 -28.63 11.59
CA ARG A 72 -4.37 -28.89 10.32
C ARG A 72 -5.31 -29.52 9.31
N ALA A 73 -5.23 -29.06 8.08
CA ALA A 73 -5.74 -29.83 6.96
C ALA A 73 -4.98 -31.17 6.88
N LYS A 74 -5.69 -32.26 6.59
CA LYS A 74 -5.09 -33.59 6.44
C LYS A 74 -4.13 -33.60 5.25
N ASN A 75 -4.52 -32.95 4.16
CA ASN A 75 -3.69 -32.64 3.01
C ASN A 75 -3.64 -31.11 2.86
N GLU A 76 -2.45 -30.52 2.69
CA GLU A 76 -2.31 -29.09 2.41
C GLU A 76 -3.14 -28.70 1.19
N GLY A 77 -3.98 -27.66 1.31
CA GLY A 77 -4.91 -27.23 0.28
C GLY A 77 -6.22 -28.03 0.20
N GLY A 78 -6.33 -29.17 0.91
CA GLY A 78 -7.48 -30.06 0.83
C GLY A 78 -8.71 -29.59 1.60
N ALA A 79 -8.53 -28.85 2.70
CA ALA A 79 -9.62 -28.34 3.54
C ALA A 79 -9.87 -26.85 3.27
N ILE A 80 -11.01 -26.53 2.66
CA ILE A 80 -11.40 -25.15 2.31
C ILE A 80 -12.36 -24.61 3.38
N LEU A 81 -11.94 -23.57 4.10
CA LEU A 81 -12.79 -22.80 4.99
C LEU A 81 -13.49 -21.71 4.17
N SER A 82 -14.83 -21.76 4.14
CA SER A 82 -15.65 -20.91 3.29
C SER A 82 -16.61 -20.07 4.11
N GLY A 83 -16.53 -18.74 3.98
CA GLY A 83 -17.52 -17.80 4.51
C GLY A 83 -18.75 -17.62 3.61
N GLY A 84 -18.90 -18.48 2.60
CA GLY A 84 -19.98 -18.45 1.63
C GLY A 84 -21.13 -19.41 1.92
N VAL A 85 -22.02 -19.55 0.94
CA VAL A 85 -23.07 -20.57 0.87
C VAL A 85 -23.32 -20.94 -0.59
N VAL A 86 -23.60 -22.22 -0.84
CA VAL A 86 -24.00 -22.72 -2.17
C VAL A 86 -25.47 -22.37 -2.41
N LEU A 87 -25.77 -21.89 -3.61
CA LEU A 87 -27.14 -21.70 -4.07
C LEU A 87 -27.51 -22.78 -5.08
N ASP A 88 -28.60 -23.49 -4.82
CA ASP A 88 -29.26 -24.35 -5.81
C ASP A 88 -30.24 -23.48 -6.61
N LEU A 89 -29.83 -23.09 -7.81
CA LEU A 89 -30.54 -22.13 -8.65
C LEU A 89 -31.07 -22.80 -9.91
N LYS A 90 -32.32 -22.48 -10.25
CA LYS A 90 -32.90 -22.80 -11.55
C LYS A 90 -32.85 -21.56 -12.41
N TRP A 91 -32.07 -21.63 -13.49
CA TRP A 91 -31.83 -20.52 -14.39
C TRP A 91 -32.82 -20.54 -15.55
N ASP A 92 -33.45 -19.38 -15.78
CA ASP A 92 -34.26 -19.10 -16.96
C ASP A 92 -33.53 -18.07 -17.83
N PHE A 93 -33.69 -18.17 -19.16
CA PHE A 93 -33.22 -17.12 -20.05
C PHE A 93 -34.01 -15.83 -19.83
N TYR A 94 -33.31 -14.70 -19.71
CA TYR A 94 -33.92 -13.38 -19.58
C TYR A 94 -33.89 -12.61 -20.92
N ARG A 95 -32.74 -12.07 -21.32
CA ARG A 95 -32.49 -11.40 -22.61
C ARG A 95 -31.00 -11.22 -22.86
N ASP A 96 -30.58 -11.00 -24.11
CA ASP A 96 -29.21 -10.54 -24.44
C ASP A 96 -28.06 -11.37 -23.83
N GLY A 97 -28.30 -12.68 -23.70
CA GLY A 97 -27.36 -13.63 -23.07
C GLY A 97 -27.40 -13.65 -21.53
N ILE A 98 -28.22 -12.82 -20.90
CA ILE A 98 -28.44 -12.79 -19.46
C ILE A 98 -29.43 -13.88 -19.06
N PHE A 99 -29.10 -14.60 -17.99
CA PHE A 99 -29.97 -15.56 -17.31
C PHE A 99 -30.43 -14.98 -15.98
N MET A 100 -31.57 -15.45 -15.48
CA MET A 100 -32.10 -15.08 -14.17
C MET A 100 -32.52 -16.30 -13.35
N ALA A 101 -32.37 -16.21 -12.03
CA ALA A 101 -32.79 -17.25 -11.10
C ALA A 101 -33.36 -16.64 -9.82
N LYS A 102 -34.33 -17.33 -9.19
CA LYS A 102 -34.87 -16.93 -7.89
C LYS A 102 -33.90 -17.30 -6.76
N THR A 103 -33.60 -16.33 -5.91
CA THR A 103 -32.76 -16.52 -4.72
C THR A 103 -33.62 -16.71 -3.46
N PRO A 104 -33.08 -17.33 -2.40
CA PRO A 104 -33.71 -17.31 -1.08
C PRO A 104 -34.07 -15.89 -0.61
N LYS A 105 -35.20 -15.75 0.10
CA LYS A 105 -35.64 -14.45 0.64
C LYS A 105 -34.65 -13.92 1.69
N GLY A 106 -34.38 -12.62 1.64
CA GLY A 106 -33.53 -11.94 2.63
C GLY A 106 -32.03 -12.18 2.48
N LEU A 107 -31.61 -12.92 1.45
CA LEU A 107 -30.20 -13.12 1.11
C LEU A 107 -29.59 -11.78 0.67
N LYS A 108 -28.49 -11.40 1.32
CA LYS A 108 -27.62 -10.29 0.87
C LYS A 108 -26.38 -10.90 0.24
N ILE A 109 -26.10 -10.53 -1.01
CA ILE A 109 -24.99 -11.07 -1.79
C ILE A 109 -23.95 -9.95 -1.94
N ASP A 110 -22.76 -10.16 -1.38
CA ASP A 110 -21.64 -9.24 -1.60
C ASP A 110 -20.82 -9.61 -2.85
N GLN A 111 -20.62 -10.91 -3.07
CA GLN A 111 -19.87 -11.46 -4.20
C GLN A 111 -20.53 -12.76 -4.67
N VAL A 112 -20.40 -13.07 -5.97
CA VAL A 112 -20.85 -14.30 -6.61
C VAL A 112 -19.65 -15.02 -7.18
N PHE A 113 -19.53 -16.31 -6.89
CA PHE A 113 -18.53 -17.20 -7.45
C PHE A 113 -19.22 -18.24 -8.32
N ILE A 114 -18.64 -18.47 -9.51
CA ILE A 114 -19.10 -19.48 -10.47
C ILE A 114 -17.94 -20.45 -10.68
N ASN A 115 -18.13 -21.71 -10.30
CA ASN A 115 -17.09 -22.74 -10.37
C ASN A 115 -15.76 -22.33 -9.69
N GLY A 116 -15.83 -21.57 -8.59
CA GLY A 116 -14.67 -21.10 -7.83
C GLY A 116 -14.04 -19.80 -8.34
N GLU A 117 -14.55 -19.19 -9.41
CA GLU A 117 -14.09 -17.88 -9.88
C GLU A 117 -15.03 -16.76 -9.45
N ASN A 118 -14.49 -15.69 -8.86
CA ASN A 118 -15.26 -14.49 -8.52
C ASN A 118 -15.76 -13.78 -9.78
N GLN A 119 -17.05 -13.41 -9.79
CA GLN A 119 -17.72 -12.71 -10.88
C GLN A 119 -17.92 -11.23 -10.53
N ARG A 120 -17.99 -10.38 -11.56
CA ARG A 120 -18.05 -8.93 -11.37
C ARG A 120 -19.49 -8.46 -11.20
N MET A 121 -19.73 -7.55 -10.27
CA MET A 121 -20.99 -6.81 -10.31
C MET A 121 -21.07 -6.03 -11.62
N ALA A 122 -22.26 -5.97 -12.20
CA ALA A 122 -22.59 -5.15 -13.36
C ALA A 122 -22.06 -3.72 -13.18
N ARG A 123 -21.24 -3.24 -14.11
CA ARG A 123 -20.48 -1.99 -13.93
C ARG A 123 -20.29 -1.21 -15.22
N TYR A 124 -20.06 0.09 -15.06
CA TYR A 124 -19.60 0.93 -16.14
C TYR A 124 -18.37 1.77 -15.76
N PRO A 125 -17.34 1.83 -16.62
CA PRO A 125 -17.18 0.99 -17.82
C PRO A 125 -16.94 -0.49 -17.48
N ASN A 126 -17.11 -1.31 -18.51
CA ASN A 126 -16.75 -2.72 -18.46
C ASN A 126 -15.27 -2.91 -18.12
N TYR A 127 -15.01 -3.99 -17.40
CA TYR A 127 -13.68 -4.38 -16.99
C TYR A 127 -12.83 -4.88 -18.17
N ASP A 128 -11.57 -4.46 -18.21
CA ASP A 128 -10.59 -4.93 -19.19
C ASP A 128 -9.31 -5.42 -18.49
N ALA A 129 -9.11 -6.74 -18.48
CA ALA A 129 -7.96 -7.39 -17.85
C ALA A 129 -6.61 -6.97 -18.46
N ALA A 130 -6.58 -6.52 -19.72
CA ALA A 130 -5.35 -6.10 -20.39
C ALA A 130 -4.80 -4.79 -19.82
N LYS A 131 -5.64 -3.97 -19.20
CA LYS A 131 -5.31 -2.63 -18.69
C LYS A 131 -4.86 -2.64 -17.23
N LYS A 132 -3.89 -3.51 -16.88
CA LYS A 132 -3.45 -3.74 -15.48
C LYS A 132 -3.00 -2.50 -14.71
N ALA A 133 -2.42 -1.51 -15.40
CA ALA A 133 -1.94 -0.26 -14.80
C ALA A 133 -2.97 0.89 -14.86
N GLU A 134 -4.16 0.66 -15.40
CA GLU A 134 -5.21 1.67 -15.44
C GLU A 134 -6.12 1.57 -14.21
N PRO A 135 -6.56 2.72 -13.64
CA PRO A 135 -7.50 2.73 -12.53
C PRO A 135 -8.75 1.88 -12.76
N TYR A 136 -9.04 1.00 -11.81
CA TYR A 136 -10.13 0.03 -11.80
C TYR A 136 -10.21 -0.86 -13.05
N GLN A 137 -9.14 -0.87 -13.85
CA GLN A 137 -9.02 -1.55 -15.15
C GLN A 137 -10.23 -1.28 -16.05
N GLY A 138 -10.72 -0.04 -16.00
CA GLY A 138 -11.95 0.40 -16.66
C GLY A 138 -12.53 1.61 -15.94
N TYR A 139 -12.38 2.79 -16.51
CA TYR A 139 -12.86 4.04 -15.93
C TYR A 139 -13.39 4.97 -17.00
N ALA A 140 -14.29 5.87 -16.63
CA ALA A 140 -14.74 6.95 -17.50
C ALA A 140 -15.18 8.18 -16.72
N ALA A 141 -14.95 9.37 -17.29
CA ALA A 141 -15.37 10.64 -16.69
C ALA A 141 -16.90 10.74 -16.54
N ASP A 142 -17.65 10.12 -17.45
CA ASP A 142 -19.11 10.09 -17.51
C ASP A 142 -19.74 8.92 -16.73
N ALA A 143 -18.97 8.21 -15.89
CA ALA A 143 -19.44 6.98 -15.23
C ALA A 143 -20.76 7.10 -14.45
N PHE A 144 -21.12 8.32 -14.03
CA PHE A 144 -22.41 8.65 -13.44
C PHE A 144 -22.91 10.02 -13.90
N SER A 145 -22.71 10.36 -15.19
CA SER A 145 -23.28 11.60 -15.75
C SER A 145 -24.81 11.59 -15.65
N ASN A 146 -25.42 12.76 -15.70
CA ASN A 146 -26.88 12.88 -15.63
C ASN A 146 -27.57 12.09 -16.75
N GLU A 147 -27.00 12.11 -17.96
CA GLU A 147 -27.53 11.40 -19.13
C GLU A 147 -27.58 9.88 -18.88
N ARG A 148 -26.55 9.35 -18.21
CA ARG A 148 -26.47 7.93 -17.84
C ARG A 148 -27.44 7.59 -16.72
N VAL A 149 -27.44 8.38 -15.64
CA VAL A 149 -28.32 8.20 -14.47
C VAL A 149 -29.80 8.30 -14.84
N ALA A 150 -30.14 9.07 -15.88
CA ALA A 150 -31.49 9.13 -16.43
C ALA A 150 -31.99 7.77 -16.94
N GLN A 151 -31.11 6.89 -17.41
CA GLN A 151 -31.45 5.56 -17.91
C GLN A 151 -31.65 4.52 -16.79
N TRP A 152 -31.14 4.76 -15.59
CA TRP A 152 -31.20 3.78 -14.49
C TRP A 152 -32.54 3.82 -13.77
N GLU A 153 -33.27 2.70 -13.69
CA GLU A 153 -34.56 2.64 -13.01
C GLU A 153 -34.40 2.83 -11.49
N ASN A 154 -33.52 2.06 -10.87
CA ASN A 154 -33.25 2.11 -9.43
C ASN A 154 -31.77 1.83 -9.09
N PRO A 155 -30.91 2.87 -9.02
CA PRO A 155 -29.49 2.70 -8.73
C PRO A 155 -29.16 2.56 -7.23
N GLU A 156 -30.18 2.56 -6.35
CA GLU A 156 -29.99 2.39 -4.90
C GLU A 156 -29.26 1.08 -4.58
N GLY A 157 -28.19 1.16 -3.78
CA GLY A 157 -27.33 0.03 -3.46
C GLY A 157 -26.13 -0.13 -4.41
N GLY A 158 -26.10 0.65 -5.50
CA GLY A 158 -24.92 0.79 -6.35
C GLY A 158 -23.73 1.45 -5.63
N TYR A 159 -22.55 1.34 -6.22
CA TYR A 159 -21.33 1.98 -5.71
C TYR A 159 -20.68 2.85 -6.76
N ILE A 160 -20.13 3.99 -6.33
CA ILE A 160 -19.22 4.82 -7.12
C ILE A 160 -17.81 4.57 -6.59
N HIS A 161 -16.89 4.26 -7.49
CA HIS A 161 -15.47 4.14 -7.18
C HIS A 161 -14.73 5.21 -7.96
N ALA A 162 -13.84 5.94 -7.29
CA ALA A 162 -13.07 6.99 -7.93
C ALA A 162 -11.66 7.04 -7.35
N MET A 163 -10.66 7.30 -8.18
CA MET A 163 -9.33 7.60 -7.64
C MET A 163 -9.36 8.89 -6.82
N HIS A 164 -8.46 9.02 -5.86
CA HIS A 164 -8.13 10.29 -5.25
C HIS A 164 -7.76 11.31 -6.33
N ARG A 165 -8.10 12.60 -6.15
CA ARG A 165 -7.82 13.64 -7.17
C ARG A 165 -6.35 13.72 -7.61
N ALA A 166 -5.41 13.42 -6.71
CA ALA A 166 -3.97 13.33 -7.00
C ALA A 166 -3.47 11.88 -7.20
N ARG A 167 -4.38 10.91 -7.33
CA ARG A 167 -4.10 9.46 -7.48
C ARG A 167 -3.41 8.78 -6.30
N TRP A 168 -3.30 9.44 -5.15
CA TRP A 168 -2.80 8.89 -3.88
C TRP A 168 -3.75 7.93 -3.17
N GLY A 169 -4.62 7.22 -3.90
CA GLY A 169 -5.57 6.26 -3.32
C GLY A 169 -6.88 6.23 -4.07
N GLY A 170 -7.93 5.72 -3.41
CA GLY A 170 -9.28 5.69 -3.95
C GLY A 170 -10.32 6.15 -2.93
N TYR A 171 -11.48 6.47 -3.46
CA TYR A 171 -12.69 6.81 -2.72
C TYR A 171 -13.82 5.92 -3.20
N HIS A 172 -14.66 5.55 -2.24
CA HIS A 172 -15.82 4.72 -2.49
C HIS A 172 -17.06 5.36 -1.89
N TYR A 173 -18.15 5.35 -2.65
CA TYR A 173 -19.43 5.92 -2.25
C TYR A 173 -20.54 4.92 -2.51
N ARG A 174 -21.48 4.83 -1.57
CA ARG A 174 -22.71 4.07 -1.72
C ARG A 174 -23.79 4.97 -2.30
N ILE A 175 -24.42 4.55 -3.37
CA ILE A 175 -25.58 5.20 -3.96
C ILE A 175 -26.81 4.91 -3.09
N THR A 176 -27.43 5.96 -2.57
CA THR A 176 -28.62 5.90 -1.71
C THR A 176 -29.92 6.14 -2.49
N GLY A 177 -29.81 6.50 -3.77
CA GLY A 177 -30.93 6.66 -4.68
C GLY A 177 -30.62 7.70 -5.77
N LYS A 178 -31.67 8.21 -6.41
CA LYS A 178 -31.58 9.32 -7.37
C LYS A 178 -32.74 10.30 -7.22
N GLU A 179 -32.55 11.53 -7.65
CA GLU A 179 -33.57 12.56 -7.79
C GLU A 179 -33.55 13.07 -9.23
N GLY A 180 -34.56 12.67 -10.02
CA GLY A 180 -34.53 12.86 -11.47
C GLY A 180 -33.36 12.12 -12.11
N ASP A 181 -32.43 12.88 -12.66
CA ASP A 181 -31.20 12.45 -13.34
C ASP A 181 -29.95 12.57 -12.47
N LYS A 182 -30.07 12.91 -11.18
CA LYS A 182 -28.93 13.09 -10.26
C LYS A 182 -28.89 12.02 -9.19
N LEU A 183 -27.73 11.41 -8.98
CA LEU A 183 -27.52 10.47 -7.88
C LEU A 183 -27.48 11.16 -6.51
N LYS A 184 -27.97 10.44 -5.51
CA LYS A 184 -27.69 10.67 -4.10
C LYS A 184 -26.74 9.58 -3.63
N TYR A 185 -25.67 9.96 -2.92
CA TYR A 185 -24.68 9.03 -2.43
C TYR A 185 -23.98 9.55 -1.17
N GLU A 186 -23.39 8.64 -0.41
CA GLU A 186 -22.59 8.91 0.78
C GLU A 186 -21.31 8.09 0.75
N GLY A 187 -20.21 8.58 1.33
CA GLY A 187 -18.92 7.91 1.21
C GLY A 187 -17.74 8.86 1.24
N GLY A 188 -16.61 8.37 0.73
CA GLY A 188 -15.41 9.18 0.53
C GLY A 188 -14.49 9.26 1.74
N TRP A 189 -14.56 8.29 2.65
CA TRP A 189 -13.77 8.24 3.89
C TRP A 189 -12.58 7.27 3.85
N GLN A 190 -12.38 6.56 2.73
CA GLN A 190 -11.32 5.55 2.56
C GLN A 190 -9.91 6.11 2.34
N ASN A 191 -9.78 7.43 2.32
CA ASN A 191 -8.48 8.11 2.21
C ASN A 191 -8.44 9.18 3.28
N ASN A 192 -7.40 9.14 4.09
CA ASN A 192 -7.24 10.01 5.24
C ASN A 192 -6.97 11.46 4.82
N ARG A 193 -6.36 11.68 3.65
CA ARG A 193 -6.17 13.00 3.05
C ARG A 193 -7.35 13.34 2.14
N GLN A 194 -8.34 14.05 2.69
CA GLN A 194 -9.64 14.24 2.04
C GLN A 194 -9.63 15.32 0.94
N MET A 195 -9.30 14.97 -0.30
CA MET A 195 -9.33 15.90 -1.46
C MET A 195 -10.41 15.58 -2.52
N GLY A 196 -11.16 14.49 -2.33
CA GLY A 196 -12.28 14.11 -3.18
C GLY A 196 -11.91 13.42 -4.50
N MET A 197 -12.94 13.08 -5.28
CA MET A 197 -12.84 12.25 -6.47
C MET A 197 -11.99 12.88 -7.59
N HIS A 198 -11.21 12.05 -8.29
CA HIS A 198 -10.65 12.38 -9.60
C HIS A 198 -11.77 12.74 -10.58
N LYS A 199 -11.50 13.57 -11.59
CA LYS A 199 -12.52 14.00 -12.58
C LYS A 199 -12.84 12.93 -13.63
N GLU A 200 -11.88 12.07 -13.89
CA GLU A 200 -11.92 11.11 -15.01
C GLU A 200 -11.87 9.65 -14.57
N TYR A 201 -11.13 9.35 -13.51
CA TYR A 201 -10.82 7.98 -13.10
C TYR A 201 -11.89 7.49 -12.14
N ARG A 202 -13.07 7.23 -12.70
CA ARG A 202 -14.30 6.86 -12.01
C ARG A 202 -14.93 5.62 -12.66
N MET A 203 -15.59 4.81 -11.85
CA MET A 203 -16.49 3.77 -12.31
C MET A 203 -17.71 3.70 -11.39
N VAL A 204 -18.77 3.06 -11.87
CA VAL A 204 -19.92 2.64 -11.06
C VAL A 204 -20.11 1.14 -11.16
N GLU A 205 -20.58 0.51 -10.09
CA GLU A 205 -20.95 -0.91 -10.09
C GLU A 205 -22.24 -1.17 -9.32
N ASN A 206 -22.78 -2.37 -9.51
CA ASN A 206 -24.05 -2.84 -8.95
C ASN A 206 -25.27 -2.06 -9.45
N ILE A 207 -25.30 -1.79 -10.77
CA ILE A 207 -26.41 -1.15 -11.49
C ILE A 207 -26.95 -2.15 -12.52
N PHE A 208 -28.26 -2.41 -12.50
CA PHE A 208 -28.85 -3.43 -13.37
C PHE A 208 -28.74 -3.10 -14.86
N GLU A 209 -28.89 -1.84 -15.21
CA GLU A 209 -28.83 -1.36 -16.58
C GLU A 209 -27.41 -1.39 -17.17
N GLU A 210 -26.38 -1.50 -16.33
CA GLU A 210 -24.99 -1.68 -16.75
C GLU A 210 -24.59 -3.17 -16.78
N LEU A 211 -25.55 -4.11 -16.68
CA LEU A 211 -25.30 -5.55 -16.85
C LEU A 211 -25.26 -5.85 -18.34
N ASP A 212 -24.08 -5.78 -18.96
CA ASP A 212 -23.95 -5.93 -20.41
C ASP A 212 -22.72 -6.73 -20.87
N ALA A 213 -21.79 -7.10 -19.98
CA ALA A 213 -20.60 -7.88 -20.30
C ALA A 213 -20.61 -9.30 -19.72
N GLU A 214 -19.81 -10.17 -20.33
CA GLU A 214 -19.62 -11.54 -19.84
C GLU A 214 -18.99 -11.57 -18.43
N GLY A 215 -19.49 -12.47 -17.58
CA GLY A 215 -19.05 -12.61 -16.20
C GLY A 215 -19.63 -11.57 -15.25
N GLU A 216 -20.55 -10.72 -15.72
CA GLU A 216 -21.25 -9.76 -14.88
C GLU A 216 -22.53 -10.32 -14.26
N TRP A 217 -22.84 -9.84 -13.05
CA TRP A 217 -24.07 -10.20 -12.34
C TRP A 217 -24.71 -9.00 -11.61
N TYR A 218 -26.00 -9.12 -11.34
CA TYR A 218 -26.76 -8.17 -10.52
C TYR A 218 -27.79 -8.92 -9.67
N HIS A 219 -27.90 -8.58 -8.38
CA HIS A 219 -28.94 -9.14 -7.50
C HIS A 219 -30.00 -8.11 -7.17
N ASN A 220 -31.23 -8.36 -7.64
CA ASN A 220 -32.39 -7.60 -7.23
C ASN A 220 -32.94 -8.17 -5.92
N ALA A 221 -32.49 -7.63 -4.78
CA ALA A 221 -32.93 -8.06 -3.46
C ALA A 221 -34.45 -7.88 -3.24
N LYS A 222 -35.07 -6.84 -3.81
CA LYS A 222 -36.52 -6.59 -3.71
C LYS A 222 -37.33 -7.69 -4.42
N LYS A 223 -36.85 -8.16 -5.57
CA LYS A 223 -37.47 -9.24 -6.38
C LYS A 223 -36.94 -10.64 -6.05
N ASN A 224 -35.97 -10.76 -5.13
CA ASN A 224 -35.21 -11.98 -4.83
C ASN A 224 -34.75 -12.71 -6.10
N THR A 225 -34.09 -11.98 -7.00
CA THR A 225 -33.70 -12.49 -8.32
C THR A 225 -32.26 -12.14 -8.61
N LEU A 226 -31.44 -13.15 -8.91
CA LEU A 226 -30.07 -13.00 -9.39
C LEU A 226 -30.09 -13.02 -10.92
N TYR A 227 -29.44 -12.05 -11.53
CA TYR A 227 -29.19 -11.97 -12.98
C TYR A 227 -27.70 -12.20 -13.23
N TYR A 228 -27.36 -12.97 -14.25
CA TYR A 228 -25.99 -13.30 -14.59
C TYR A 228 -25.83 -13.42 -16.11
N LYS A 229 -24.81 -12.77 -16.66
CA LYS A 229 -24.38 -12.97 -18.05
C LYS A 229 -23.16 -13.91 -18.04
N PRO A 230 -23.31 -15.19 -18.37
CA PRO A 230 -22.23 -16.17 -18.28
C PRO A 230 -21.07 -15.81 -19.20
N LYS A 231 -19.84 -16.12 -18.74
CA LYS A 231 -18.68 -16.17 -19.62
C LYS A 231 -18.88 -17.24 -20.69
N SER A 232 -18.27 -17.04 -21.85
CA SER A 232 -18.24 -18.05 -22.90
C SER A 232 -17.77 -19.42 -22.35
N GLY A 233 -18.52 -20.48 -22.65
CA GLY A 233 -18.25 -21.84 -22.18
C GLY A 233 -18.87 -22.23 -20.83
N VAL A 234 -19.46 -21.31 -20.08
CA VAL A 234 -20.15 -21.63 -18.81
C VAL A 234 -21.57 -22.15 -19.08
N ASP A 235 -21.84 -23.40 -18.71
CA ASP A 235 -23.19 -23.96 -18.62
C ASP A 235 -23.80 -23.64 -17.25
N VAL A 236 -24.68 -22.63 -17.21
CA VAL A 236 -25.30 -22.14 -15.95
C VAL A 236 -26.10 -23.20 -15.21
N ASN A 237 -26.59 -24.25 -15.88
CA ASN A 237 -27.36 -25.32 -15.25
C ASN A 237 -26.49 -26.38 -14.57
N LYS A 238 -25.18 -26.38 -14.85
CA LYS A 238 -24.19 -27.27 -14.21
C LYS A 238 -23.22 -26.53 -13.31
N ALA A 239 -23.22 -25.20 -13.41
CA ALA A 239 -22.32 -24.35 -12.67
C ALA A 239 -22.61 -24.40 -11.17
N LYS A 240 -21.56 -24.51 -10.36
CA LYS A 240 -21.65 -24.32 -8.92
C LYS A 240 -21.71 -22.84 -8.62
N VAL A 241 -22.82 -22.38 -8.03
CA VAL A 241 -23.03 -20.98 -7.66
C VAL A 241 -22.83 -20.81 -6.18
N GLU A 242 -21.88 -19.98 -5.79
CA GLU A 242 -21.56 -19.67 -4.40
C GLU A 242 -21.66 -18.17 -4.15
N VAL A 243 -22.20 -17.79 -2.99
CA VAL A 243 -22.32 -16.38 -2.60
C VAL A 243 -21.68 -16.11 -1.25
N VAL A 244 -21.10 -14.92 -1.11
CA VAL A 244 -20.31 -14.53 0.07
C VAL A 244 -21.17 -13.79 1.10
N ARG A 245 -21.03 -14.15 2.39
CA ARG A 245 -21.80 -13.54 3.50
C ARG A 245 -20.98 -13.14 4.72
N LEU A 246 -19.93 -13.89 5.07
CA LEU A 246 -19.10 -13.58 6.25
C LEU A 246 -17.98 -12.60 5.88
N ARG A 247 -17.68 -11.65 6.76
CA ARG A 247 -16.49 -10.78 6.63
C ARG A 247 -15.25 -11.48 7.15
N HIS A 248 -15.38 -12.14 8.30
CA HIS A 248 -14.31 -12.87 8.97
C HIS A 248 -14.67 -14.35 9.05
N LEU A 249 -13.71 -15.21 8.81
CA LEU A 249 -13.87 -16.66 8.96
C LEU A 249 -13.35 -17.12 10.32
N ILE A 250 -12.19 -16.60 10.73
CA ILE A 250 -11.56 -16.89 12.03
C ILE A 250 -11.29 -15.58 12.77
N GLU A 251 -11.69 -15.52 14.04
CA GLU A 251 -11.34 -14.45 14.97
C GLU A 251 -10.63 -15.00 16.21
N PHE A 252 -9.58 -14.34 16.66
CA PHE A 252 -9.02 -14.52 17.99
C PHE A 252 -9.37 -13.31 18.84
N LYS A 253 -10.02 -13.55 19.98
CA LYS A 253 -10.48 -12.52 20.94
C LYS A 253 -9.82 -12.73 22.29
N GLY A 254 -8.66 -12.11 22.47
CA GLY A 254 -7.98 -11.99 23.75
C GLY A 254 -7.69 -10.54 24.10
N SER A 255 -6.80 -10.36 25.08
CA SER A 255 -6.24 -9.07 25.51
C SER A 255 -4.83 -9.27 26.04
N GLU A 256 -4.08 -8.22 26.33
CA GLU A 256 -2.78 -8.35 27.03
C GLU A 256 -2.90 -9.14 28.35
N LYS A 257 -3.97 -8.92 29.12
CA LYS A 257 -4.18 -9.60 30.41
C LYS A 257 -4.59 -11.06 30.25
N ASN A 258 -5.47 -11.33 29.28
CA ASN A 258 -6.01 -12.66 28.99
C ASN A 258 -5.88 -12.97 27.50
N PRO A 259 -4.66 -13.26 27.03
CA PRO A 259 -4.43 -13.49 25.60
C PRO A 259 -4.83 -14.90 25.15
N VAL A 260 -5.10 -15.06 23.85
CA VAL A 260 -5.22 -16.38 23.22
C VAL A 260 -3.84 -16.88 22.82
N LYS A 261 -3.45 -18.09 23.20
CA LYS A 261 -2.06 -18.56 23.05
C LYS A 261 -1.89 -19.90 22.33
N ASN A 262 -0.75 -20.04 21.64
CA ASN A 262 -0.19 -21.32 21.18
C ASN A 262 -1.14 -22.18 20.33
N ILE A 263 -1.86 -21.52 19.42
CA ILE A 263 -2.72 -22.18 18.41
C ILE A 263 -2.04 -22.07 17.05
N THR A 264 -2.00 -23.18 16.33
CA THR A 264 -1.54 -23.25 14.94
C THR A 264 -2.71 -23.59 14.02
N LEU A 265 -2.88 -22.82 12.94
CA LEU A 265 -3.73 -23.12 11.80
C LEU A 265 -2.83 -23.46 10.62
N GLN A 266 -2.96 -24.65 10.05
CA GLN A 266 -2.02 -25.16 9.03
C GLN A 266 -2.70 -25.81 7.83
N GLY A 267 -2.25 -25.46 6.63
CA GLY A 267 -2.59 -26.20 5.41
C GLY A 267 -3.97 -25.90 4.81
N PHE A 268 -4.69 -24.90 5.32
CA PHE A 268 -6.05 -24.59 4.89
C PHE A 268 -6.09 -23.77 3.61
N VAL A 269 -7.21 -23.78 2.92
CA VAL A 269 -7.59 -22.73 1.97
C VAL A 269 -8.69 -21.88 2.61
N VAL A 270 -8.57 -20.55 2.50
CA VAL A 270 -9.50 -19.58 3.08
C VAL A 270 -10.14 -18.82 1.92
N ARG A 271 -11.47 -18.95 1.76
CA ARG A 271 -12.23 -18.33 0.66
C ARG A 271 -13.48 -17.64 1.16
N HIS A 272 -14.06 -16.80 0.30
CA HIS A 272 -15.39 -16.23 0.50
C HIS A 272 -15.50 -15.36 1.77
N ALA A 273 -14.55 -14.44 1.95
CA ALA A 273 -14.71 -13.31 2.86
C ALA A 273 -15.29 -12.11 2.10
N ALA A 274 -16.25 -11.40 2.69
CA ALA A 274 -16.93 -10.26 2.07
C ALA A 274 -16.01 -9.05 1.90
N ARG A 275 -16.32 -8.18 0.95
CA ARG A 275 -15.63 -6.92 0.72
C ARG A 275 -15.90 -5.93 1.85
N THR A 276 -14.88 -5.13 2.17
CA THR A 276 -14.86 -4.26 3.37
C THR A 276 -14.63 -2.78 3.06
N PHE A 277 -14.48 -2.41 1.79
CA PHE A 277 -14.09 -1.06 1.37
C PHE A 277 -14.99 0.07 1.88
N MET A 278 -16.29 -0.17 2.08
CA MET A 278 -17.19 0.84 2.67
C MET A 278 -17.01 1.00 4.19
N ASP A 279 -16.37 0.05 4.86
CA ASP A 279 -16.07 0.07 6.29
C ASP A 279 -14.64 0.52 6.60
N SER A 280 -13.81 0.77 5.58
CA SER A 280 -12.47 1.37 5.70
C SER A 280 -12.55 2.85 6.09
N LYS A 281 -12.83 3.11 7.38
CA LYS A 281 -13.14 4.43 7.95
C LYS A 281 -12.11 4.92 8.95
N GLU A 282 -11.30 4.02 9.48
CA GLU A 282 -10.38 4.35 10.56
C GLU A 282 -9.11 4.98 9.99
N PRO A 283 -8.80 6.26 10.29
CA PRO A 283 -7.57 6.88 9.83
C PRO A 283 -6.36 6.27 10.55
N LEU A 284 -5.29 6.00 9.82
CA LEU A 284 -3.99 5.68 10.40
C LEU A 284 -3.21 6.97 10.68
N LEU A 285 -2.18 6.92 11.53
CA LEU A 285 -1.50 8.11 12.02
C LEU A 285 -0.82 8.87 10.89
N ARG A 286 -1.40 10.02 10.51
CA ARG A 286 -0.90 10.98 9.52
C ARG A 286 -0.40 10.43 8.18
N SER A 287 -0.56 9.15 7.91
CA SER A 287 -0.44 8.56 6.58
C SER A 287 -1.66 8.92 5.74
N ASP A 288 -1.59 8.71 4.43
CA ASP A 288 -2.77 8.91 3.58
C ASP A 288 -3.82 7.80 3.77
N TRP A 289 -3.54 6.78 4.57
CA TRP A 289 -4.34 5.56 4.72
C TRP A 289 -5.50 5.69 5.71
N ALA A 290 -6.66 5.21 5.28
CA ALA A 290 -7.71 4.72 6.18
C ALA A 290 -7.83 3.20 6.05
N ILE A 291 -8.25 2.51 7.10
CA ILE A 291 -8.28 1.06 7.15
C ILE A 291 -9.59 0.51 7.71
N TYR A 292 -9.98 -0.68 7.23
CA TYR A 292 -10.92 -1.54 7.93
C TYR A 292 -10.16 -2.41 8.93
N ARG A 293 -10.42 -2.23 10.22
CA ARG A 293 -9.81 -3.01 11.31
C ARG A 293 -10.42 -4.41 11.40
N GLY A 294 -10.09 -5.25 10.42
CA GLY A 294 -10.60 -6.61 10.27
C GLY A 294 -10.01 -7.30 9.03
N GLY A 295 -10.23 -8.60 8.92
CA GLY A 295 -9.75 -9.42 7.81
C GLY A 295 -10.32 -10.83 7.86
N ALA A 296 -10.13 -11.62 6.80
CA ALA A 296 -10.62 -13.00 6.75
C ALA A 296 -10.18 -13.78 8.01
N PHE A 297 -8.92 -13.61 8.42
CA PHE A 297 -8.43 -13.96 9.76
C PHE A 297 -8.12 -12.68 10.56
N PHE A 298 -8.70 -12.53 11.75
CA PHE A 298 -8.54 -11.37 12.61
C PHE A 298 -8.02 -11.75 14.00
N LEU A 299 -6.86 -11.22 14.38
CA LEU A 299 -6.15 -11.59 15.61
C LEU A 299 -6.11 -10.40 16.58
N THR A 300 -6.79 -10.47 17.72
CA THR A 300 -6.70 -9.47 18.78
C THR A 300 -6.25 -10.12 20.08
N GLY A 301 -5.23 -9.58 20.73
CA GLY A 301 -4.82 -10.03 22.06
C GLY A 301 -4.24 -11.44 22.05
N THR A 302 -3.25 -11.73 21.20
CA THR A 302 -2.73 -13.09 21.02
C THR A 302 -1.24 -13.24 21.33
N GLU A 303 -0.81 -14.46 21.66
CA GLU A 303 0.60 -14.80 21.84
C GLU A 303 0.93 -16.13 21.13
N ALA A 304 1.97 -16.13 20.31
CA ALA A 304 2.47 -17.33 19.63
C ALA A 304 1.42 -18.05 18.76
N ILE A 305 0.58 -17.28 18.05
CA ILE A 305 -0.32 -17.82 17.01
C ILE A 305 0.47 -18.07 15.73
N LYS A 306 0.22 -19.21 15.10
CA LYS A 306 0.88 -19.59 13.84
C LYS A 306 -0.16 -19.83 12.75
N ILE A 307 0.03 -19.18 11.60
CA ILE A 307 -0.72 -19.42 10.36
C ILE A 307 0.30 -19.94 9.36
N LEU A 308 0.20 -21.23 9.05
CA LEU A 308 1.21 -21.96 8.30
C LEU A 308 0.59 -22.54 7.04
N ASP A 309 1.33 -22.48 5.93
CA ASP A 309 1.00 -23.23 4.71
C ASP A 309 -0.44 -23.03 4.24
N THR A 310 -0.99 -21.83 4.46
CA THR A 310 -2.41 -21.53 4.24
C THR A 310 -2.56 -20.66 2.99
N GLU A 311 -3.52 -21.00 2.15
CA GLU A 311 -3.91 -20.20 0.97
C GLU A 311 -5.06 -19.25 1.35
N PHE A 312 -4.94 -17.98 1.00
CA PHE A 312 -6.02 -17.01 1.03
C PHE A 312 -6.37 -16.66 -0.41
N ASP A 313 -7.44 -17.26 -0.90
CA ASP A 313 -7.88 -17.16 -2.29
C ASP A 313 -9.08 -16.22 -2.41
N GLN A 314 -8.88 -15.12 -3.14
CA GLN A 314 -9.94 -14.18 -3.55
C GLN A 314 -10.81 -13.68 -2.39
N VAL A 315 -10.19 -13.38 -1.24
CA VAL A 315 -10.88 -12.80 -0.08
C VAL A 315 -11.21 -11.32 -0.35
N GLY A 316 -12.45 -10.89 -0.08
CA GLY A 316 -12.94 -9.57 -0.50
C GLY A 316 -12.36 -8.38 0.28
N GLY A 317 -11.76 -8.59 1.45
CA GLY A 317 -11.16 -7.56 2.29
C GLY A 317 -9.67 -7.81 2.53
N ASN A 318 -9.19 -7.51 3.73
CA ASN A 318 -7.84 -7.90 4.15
C ASN A 318 -7.78 -9.42 4.37
N ALA A 319 -6.67 -10.08 4.03
CA ALA A 319 -6.54 -11.52 4.29
C ALA A 319 -6.27 -11.82 5.78
N ILE A 320 -5.21 -11.24 6.34
CA ILE A 320 -4.83 -11.41 7.75
C ILE A 320 -4.69 -10.04 8.41
N PHE A 321 -5.33 -9.85 9.55
CA PHE A 321 -5.23 -8.61 10.32
C PHE A 321 -4.84 -8.89 11.77
N VAL A 322 -3.68 -8.39 12.18
CA VAL A 322 -3.09 -8.51 13.52
C VAL A 322 -3.29 -7.18 14.24
N ASN A 323 -4.22 -7.19 15.19
CA ASN A 323 -4.85 -6.02 15.79
C ASN A 323 -4.40 -5.79 17.24
N ASN A 324 -3.97 -4.58 17.57
CA ASN A 324 -3.64 -4.18 18.95
C ASN A 324 -2.62 -5.17 19.55
N TYR A 325 -2.66 -5.43 20.87
CA TYR A 325 -1.73 -6.35 21.53
C TYR A 325 -1.65 -7.71 20.81
N ASN A 326 -0.48 -8.02 20.24
CA ASN A 326 -0.12 -9.35 19.78
C ASN A 326 1.38 -9.57 19.97
N ARG A 327 1.81 -10.78 20.33
CA ARG A 327 3.23 -11.14 20.47
C ARG A 327 3.56 -12.42 19.71
N ASN A 328 4.62 -12.39 18.92
CA ASN A 328 5.18 -13.59 18.29
C ASN A 328 4.22 -14.32 17.33
N THR A 329 3.37 -13.58 16.61
CA THR A 329 2.56 -14.15 15.53
C THR A 329 3.47 -14.56 14.37
N LEU A 330 3.35 -15.79 13.88
CA LEU A 330 4.09 -16.29 12.71
C LEU A 330 3.13 -16.59 11.57
N ILE A 331 3.35 -15.95 10.43
CA ILE A 331 2.65 -16.19 9.17
C ILE A 331 3.70 -16.72 8.20
N LYS A 332 3.63 -18.01 7.83
CA LYS A 332 4.69 -18.66 7.07
C LYS A 332 4.19 -19.59 5.98
N GLY A 333 4.86 -19.61 4.84
CA GLY A 333 4.56 -20.58 3.77
C GLY A 333 3.19 -20.35 3.13
N CYS A 334 2.60 -19.17 3.32
CA CYS A 334 1.24 -18.85 2.89
C CYS A 334 1.22 -18.30 1.46
N HIS A 335 0.15 -18.63 0.74
CA HIS A 335 -0.14 -18.05 -0.57
C HIS A 335 -1.34 -17.11 -0.43
N ILE A 336 -1.11 -15.81 -0.53
CA ILE A 336 -2.16 -14.80 -0.38
C ILE A 336 -2.38 -14.18 -1.74
N HIS A 337 -3.57 -14.32 -2.32
CA HIS A 337 -3.80 -13.75 -3.63
C HIS A 337 -5.21 -13.24 -3.90
N ASP A 338 -5.26 -12.26 -4.80
CA ASP A 338 -6.49 -11.66 -5.31
C ASP A 338 -7.36 -11.04 -4.20
N THR A 339 -6.70 -10.45 -3.20
CA THR A 339 -7.37 -9.82 -2.06
C THR A 339 -8.03 -8.51 -2.48
N GLY A 340 -9.25 -8.27 -2.01
CA GLY A 340 -9.94 -7.01 -2.28
C GLY A 340 -9.26 -5.80 -1.63
N ALA A 341 -8.63 -5.99 -0.46
CA ALA A 341 -7.79 -5.01 0.23
C ALA A 341 -6.36 -5.54 0.40
N SER A 342 -5.76 -5.45 1.60
CA SER A 342 -4.36 -5.80 1.87
C SER A 342 -4.14 -7.29 2.13
N GLY A 343 -2.89 -7.75 1.99
CA GLY A 343 -2.49 -9.10 2.35
C GLY A 343 -2.43 -9.29 3.88
N VAL A 344 -1.40 -8.75 4.52
CA VAL A 344 -1.20 -8.82 5.98
C VAL A 344 -1.13 -7.43 6.58
N CYS A 345 -1.97 -7.13 7.57
CA CYS A 345 -1.98 -5.87 8.29
C CYS A 345 -1.55 -6.06 9.74
N PHE A 346 -0.61 -5.24 10.22
CA PHE A 346 -0.28 -5.07 11.63
C PHE A 346 -0.69 -3.66 12.04
N VAL A 347 -1.68 -3.52 12.91
CA VAL A 347 -2.19 -2.22 13.32
C VAL A 347 -2.39 -2.15 14.84
N GLY A 348 -1.66 -1.26 15.49
CA GLY A 348 -1.79 -0.98 16.92
C GLY A 348 -2.97 -0.10 17.30
N ASP A 349 -3.07 0.16 18.60
CA ASP A 349 -4.02 1.08 19.20
C ASP A 349 -3.47 2.51 19.15
N PRO A 350 -4.19 3.49 18.56
CA PRO A 350 -3.78 4.89 18.60
C PRO A 350 -3.56 5.44 20.03
N ASN A 351 -4.22 4.87 21.05
CA ASN A 351 -4.00 5.25 22.44
C ASN A 351 -2.68 4.73 23.03
N ALA A 352 -1.99 3.83 22.33
CA ALA A 352 -0.63 3.44 22.64
C ALA A 352 0.38 4.50 22.15
N VAL A 353 -0.02 5.42 21.28
CA VAL A 353 0.83 6.50 20.74
C VAL A 353 0.72 7.76 21.59
N ARG A 354 1.84 8.49 21.70
CA ARG A 354 1.92 9.78 22.39
C ARG A 354 1.65 10.90 21.40
N ASP A 355 0.79 11.84 21.79
CA ASP A 355 0.34 12.96 20.94
C ASP A 355 -0.08 12.51 19.52
N PRO A 356 -0.96 11.49 19.38
CA PRO A 356 -1.35 10.97 18.09
C PRO A 356 -2.13 12.01 17.29
N LEU A 357 -1.82 12.08 16.01
CA LEU A 357 -2.51 12.89 15.02
C LEU A 357 -2.89 11.98 13.86
N PHE A 358 -3.92 12.37 13.11
CA PHE A 358 -4.51 11.52 12.08
C PHE A 358 -4.49 12.20 10.71
N GLU A 359 -4.93 13.45 10.59
CA GLU A 359 -5.00 14.11 9.28
C GLU A 359 -3.68 14.84 8.95
N TYR A 360 -3.37 14.97 7.65
CA TYR A 360 -2.14 15.60 7.18
C TYR A 360 -1.91 17.02 7.74
N HIS A 361 -2.98 17.83 7.84
CA HIS A 361 -2.93 19.22 8.27
C HIS A 361 -2.90 19.43 9.78
N GLU A 362 -3.17 18.39 10.57
CA GLU A 362 -3.04 18.45 12.02
C GLU A 362 -1.57 18.59 12.41
N THR A 363 -1.28 19.32 13.48
CA THR A 363 0.09 19.59 13.91
C THR A 363 0.15 19.72 15.42
N ASN A 364 1.19 19.15 16.02
CA ASN A 364 1.45 19.30 17.44
C ASN A 364 2.08 20.67 17.76
N ASP A 365 1.79 21.19 18.95
CA ASP A 365 2.58 22.27 19.55
C ASP A 365 3.87 21.67 20.09
N LEU A 366 4.97 21.82 19.35
CA LEU A 366 6.26 21.23 19.68
C LEU A 366 6.80 21.68 21.04
N SER A 367 6.36 22.82 21.59
CA SER A 367 6.73 23.23 22.95
C SER A 367 6.05 22.41 24.05
N LYS A 368 5.05 21.60 23.72
CA LYS A 368 4.19 20.86 24.66
C LYS A 368 4.15 19.34 24.47
N ILE A 369 4.68 18.81 23.36
CA ILE A 369 4.66 17.35 23.12
C ILE A 369 5.36 16.57 24.25
N ASP A 370 4.89 15.36 24.52
CA ASP A 370 5.53 14.43 25.44
C ASP A 370 6.91 14.04 24.90
N ARG A 371 7.97 14.28 25.69
CA ARG A 371 9.37 13.97 25.34
C ARG A 371 9.79 12.53 25.67
N THR A 372 8.88 11.70 26.18
CA THR A 372 9.17 10.29 26.49
C THR A 372 9.28 9.48 25.20
N PRO A 373 10.42 8.82 24.93
CA PRO A 373 10.54 7.93 23.78
C PRO A 373 9.64 6.69 23.91
N GLY A 374 9.15 6.20 22.77
CA GLY A 374 8.40 4.95 22.71
C GLY A 374 6.92 5.07 23.10
N PRO A 375 6.24 3.91 23.18
CA PRO A 375 4.81 3.83 23.40
C PRO A 375 4.35 4.32 24.79
N LYS A 376 3.07 4.64 24.90
CA LYS A 376 2.33 4.88 26.15
C LYS A 376 1.86 3.59 26.83
N THR A 377 1.49 2.58 26.04
CA THR A 377 0.99 1.29 26.51
C THR A 377 1.52 0.16 25.62
N ASN A 378 1.37 -1.10 26.02
CA ASN A 378 1.80 -2.25 25.22
C ASN A 378 0.80 -2.69 24.14
N ASN A 379 -0.28 -1.94 23.92
CA ASN A 379 -1.42 -2.38 23.12
C ASN A 379 -1.20 -2.25 21.59
N TYR A 380 -0.15 -2.90 21.09
CA TYR A 380 0.25 -2.90 19.69
C TYR A 380 0.83 -4.27 19.27
N PRO A 381 0.85 -4.60 17.97
CA PRO A 381 1.51 -5.82 17.49
C PRO A 381 3.02 -5.71 17.63
N ALA A 382 3.66 -6.76 18.16
CA ALA A 382 5.11 -6.80 18.22
C ALA A 382 5.70 -8.19 17.99
N LYS A 383 6.93 -8.22 17.45
CA LYS A 383 7.70 -9.46 17.23
C LYS A 383 6.98 -10.45 16.30
N ALA A 384 6.14 -9.95 15.39
CA ALA A 384 5.45 -10.78 14.42
C ALA A 384 6.32 -10.98 13.17
N VAL A 385 6.11 -12.09 12.47
CA VAL A 385 6.92 -12.49 11.32
C VAL A 385 6.01 -12.90 10.18
N VAL A 386 6.24 -12.32 8.99
CA VAL A 386 5.77 -12.84 7.70
C VAL A 386 6.98 -13.42 6.99
N GLU A 387 7.01 -14.73 6.79
CA GLU A 387 8.20 -15.43 6.26
C GLU A 387 7.81 -16.40 5.14
N ASP A 388 8.59 -16.42 4.06
CA ASP A 388 8.49 -17.47 3.04
C ASP A 388 7.08 -17.57 2.42
N CYS A 389 6.47 -16.41 2.15
CA CYS A 389 5.13 -16.28 1.60
C CYS A 389 5.16 -15.78 0.15
N LEU A 390 4.13 -16.14 -0.62
CA LEU A 390 3.84 -15.56 -1.92
C LEU A 390 2.57 -14.70 -1.81
N ILE A 391 2.69 -13.40 -2.06
CA ILE A 391 1.59 -12.44 -1.93
C ILE A 391 1.39 -11.75 -3.27
N HIS A 392 0.22 -11.87 -3.91
CA HIS A 392 0.00 -11.16 -5.18
C HIS A 392 -1.45 -10.78 -5.46
N GLY A 393 -1.66 -9.89 -6.42
CA GLY A 393 -3.02 -9.49 -6.80
C GLY A 393 -3.72 -8.69 -5.71
N ILE A 394 -3.01 -7.75 -5.10
CA ILE A 394 -3.46 -7.02 -3.91
C ILE A 394 -4.18 -5.74 -4.33
N GLY A 395 -5.35 -5.51 -3.73
CA GLY A 395 -6.18 -4.34 -4.05
C GLY A 395 -7.14 -4.56 -5.20
N ARG A 396 -7.79 -5.72 -5.28
CA ARG A 396 -8.81 -5.98 -6.31
C ARG A 396 -10.01 -5.03 -6.20
N THR A 397 -10.25 -4.45 -5.02
CA THR A 397 -11.31 -3.44 -4.79
C THR A 397 -10.77 -2.10 -4.27
N GLU A 398 -9.95 -2.12 -3.22
CA GLU A 398 -9.42 -0.90 -2.58
C GLU A 398 -8.21 -0.35 -3.34
N ARG A 399 -7.93 0.96 -3.19
CA ARG A 399 -6.77 1.64 -3.83
C ARG A 399 -5.79 2.23 -2.83
N GLN A 400 -5.98 1.93 -1.54
CA GLN A 400 -4.94 2.09 -0.50
C GLN A 400 -4.54 0.78 0.22
N PRO A 401 -4.29 -0.34 -0.49
CA PRO A 401 -3.80 -1.55 0.14
C PRO A 401 -2.27 -1.69 0.05
N ALA A 402 -1.73 -2.68 0.78
CA ALA A 402 -0.38 -3.20 0.59
C ALA A 402 -0.35 -4.73 0.72
N GLY A 403 0.66 -5.37 0.14
CA GLY A 403 0.95 -6.78 0.43
C GLY A 403 1.19 -6.99 1.93
N VAL A 404 2.01 -6.13 2.54
CA VAL A 404 2.18 -6.03 3.99
C VAL A 404 2.04 -4.58 4.46
N GLN A 405 1.11 -4.33 5.37
CA GLN A 405 0.87 -3.05 6.02
C GLN A 405 1.34 -3.10 7.48
N ILE A 406 2.09 -2.09 7.91
CA ILE A 406 2.56 -1.93 9.29
C ILE A 406 2.17 -0.54 9.78
N SER A 407 1.47 -0.47 10.91
CA SER A 407 1.17 0.79 11.60
C SER A 407 1.09 0.57 13.11
N MET A 408 1.68 1.47 13.91
CA MET A 408 1.68 1.42 15.37
C MET A 408 2.13 0.06 15.87
N ALA A 409 3.32 -0.39 15.45
CA ALA A 409 3.83 -1.73 15.70
C ALA A 409 5.33 -1.72 15.97
N GLN A 410 5.90 -2.83 16.43
CA GLN A 410 7.34 -2.89 16.72
C GLN A 410 7.95 -4.24 16.38
N PHE A 411 9.19 -4.27 15.88
CA PHE A 411 9.92 -5.52 15.61
C PHE A 411 9.17 -6.49 14.67
N ILE A 412 8.47 -5.94 13.67
CA ILE A 412 7.83 -6.76 12.62
C ILE A 412 8.89 -7.19 11.61
N THR A 413 8.98 -8.48 11.33
CA THR A 413 9.88 -9.03 10.32
C THR A 413 9.11 -9.47 9.07
N VAL A 414 9.55 -9.02 7.90
CA VAL A 414 9.11 -9.52 6.60
C VAL A 414 10.33 -10.11 5.90
N ARG A 415 10.34 -11.44 5.72
CA ARG A 415 11.52 -12.17 5.24
C ARG A 415 11.19 -13.13 4.12
N ASP A 416 12.01 -13.14 3.07
CA ASP A 416 11.93 -14.14 2.00
C ASP A 416 10.51 -14.18 1.38
N VAL A 417 9.91 -13.00 1.14
CA VAL A 417 8.55 -12.87 0.60
C VAL A 417 8.62 -12.36 -0.84
N SER A 418 7.86 -12.99 -1.73
CA SER A 418 7.59 -12.45 -3.07
C SER A 418 6.28 -11.69 -3.07
N ILE A 419 6.29 -10.42 -3.49
CA ILE A 419 5.11 -9.55 -3.52
C ILE A 419 4.96 -8.90 -4.90
N TYR A 420 3.83 -9.12 -5.59
CA TYR A 420 3.60 -8.49 -6.90
C TYR A 420 2.13 -8.30 -7.29
N ASP A 421 1.86 -7.63 -8.42
CA ASP A 421 0.51 -7.26 -8.87
C ASP A 421 -0.27 -6.46 -7.81
N CYS A 422 0.33 -5.38 -7.30
CA CYS A 422 -0.28 -4.54 -6.27
C CYS A 422 -0.81 -3.22 -6.86
N ALA A 423 -2.08 -2.91 -6.60
CA ALA A 423 -2.69 -1.65 -7.01
C ALA A 423 -1.95 -0.41 -6.44
N ARG A 424 -1.34 -0.58 -5.26
CA ARG A 424 -0.50 0.40 -4.56
C ARG A 424 0.80 -0.24 -4.03
N ALA A 425 1.05 -0.28 -2.72
CA ALA A 425 2.37 -0.65 -2.21
C ALA A 425 2.58 -2.17 -2.15
N GLY A 426 3.82 -2.62 -2.18
CA GLY A 426 4.16 -3.99 -1.79
C GLY A 426 4.25 -4.09 -0.27
N ILE A 427 5.08 -3.25 0.35
CA ILE A 427 5.25 -3.13 1.80
C ILE A 427 5.11 -1.66 2.18
N ASN A 428 4.32 -1.37 3.22
CA ASN A 428 4.10 -0.02 3.72
C ASN A 428 4.26 0.06 5.24
N ILE A 429 4.94 1.10 5.72
CA ILE A 429 5.04 1.48 7.13
C ILE A 429 4.41 2.86 7.31
N SER A 430 3.27 2.95 7.99
CA SER A 430 2.49 4.19 8.06
C SER A 430 3.15 5.32 8.83
N GLU A 431 4.02 5.03 9.79
CA GLU A 431 4.69 6.03 10.64
C GLU A 431 5.92 5.43 11.36
N GLY A 432 6.71 6.24 12.08
CA GLY A 432 7.96 5.79 12.71
C GLY A 432 7.78 4.92 13.96
N THR A 433 6.57 4.82 14.49
CA THR A 433 6.29 4.05 15.72
C THR A 433 6.49 2.54 15.51
N TRP A 434 7.16 1.80 16.40
CA TRP A 434 8.36 2.23 17.15
C TRP A 434 9.63 1.58 16.59
N GLY A 435 9.58 1.23 15.32
CA GLY A 435 10.71 0.73 14.55
C GLY A 435 11.15 -0.68 14.93
N GLY A 436 12.42 -0.97 14.64
CA GLY A 436 13.02 -2.29 14.81
C GLY A 436 12.52 -3.30 13.78
N HIS A 437 11.82 -2.84 12.74
CA HIS A 437 11.32 -3.69 11.67
C HIS A 437 12.49 -4.22 10.84
N LEU A 438 12.35 -5.46 10.37
CA LEU A 438 13.35 -6.10 9.51
C LEU A 438 12.68 -6.55 8.22
N ILE A 439 13.09 -5.96 7.10
CA ILE A 439 12.66 -6.32 5.77
C ILE A 439 13.87 -6.91 5.05
N GLU A 440 13.85 -8.21 4.76
CA GLU A 440 14.99 -8.87 4.14
C GLU A 440 14.64 -9.99 3.16
N GLY A 441 15.49 -10.22 2.16
CA GLY A 441 15.28 -11.32 1.20
C GLY A 441 14.02 -11.17 0.35
N CYS A 442 13.41 -10.00 0.26
CA CYS A 442 12.13 -9.83 -0.44
C CYS A 442 12.34 -9.59 -1.95
N ASP A 443 11.37 -10.01 -2.77
CA ASP A 443 11.29 -9.69 -4.20
C ASP A 443 9.95 -9.00 -4.46
N VAL A 444 9.98 -7.67 -4.62
CA VAL A 444 8.77 -6.82 -4.65
C VAL A 444 8.71 -6.04 -5.96
N PHE A 445 7.72 -6.32 -6.80
CA PHE A 445 7.62 -5.74 -8.14
C PHE A 445 6.18 -5.61 -8.64
N ASP A 446 5.96 -4.94 -9.78
CA ASP A 446 4.62 -4.68 -10.33
C ASP A 446 3.70 -4.04 -9.27
N THR A 447 4.24 -3.01 -8.62
CA THR A 447 3.57 -2.25 -7.57
C THR A 447 3.27 -0.84 -8.04
N VAL A 448 2.30 -0.20 -7.38
CA VAL A 448 1.85 1.15 -7.68
C VAL A 448 1.32 1.18 -9.11
N LEU A 449 0.60 0.12 -9.48
CA LEU A 449 0.09 -0.07 -10.83
C LEU A 449 -0.95 1.00 -11.17
N GLU A 450 -1.85 1.32 -10.23
CA GLU A 450 -3.01 2.18 -10.50
C GLU A 450 -2.92 3.56 -9.82
N THR A 451 -2.28 3.61 -8.65
CA THR A 451 -1.99 4.84 -7.88
C THR A 451 -0.69 5.51 -8.35
N HIS A 452 -0.33 6.65 -7.77
CA HIS A 452 0.95 7.35 -8.03
C HIS A 452 1.57 7.85 -6.71
N ASP A 453 2.83 8.31 -6.77
CA ASP A 453 3.54 9.00 -5.67
C ASP A 453 3.62 8.12 -4.41
N HIS A 454 4.24 6.95 -4.60
CA HIS A 454 4.40 5.91 -3.58
C HIS A 454 5.62 5.04 -3.93
N GLY A 455 5.84 3.94 -3.22
CA GLY A 455 6.83 2.94 -3.64
C GLY A 455 6.45 1.48 -3.44
N SER A 456 7.29 0.59 -4.00
CA SER A 456 7.23 -0.85 -3.73
C SER A 456 7.45 -1.12 -2.25
N PHE A 457 8.45 -0.47 -1.67
CA PHE A 457 8.47 -0.11 -0.25
C PHE A 457 8.06 1.35 -0.09
N ASN A 458 7.20 1.66 0.88
CA ASN A 458 6.96 3.03 1.32
C ASN A 458 6.97 3.15 2.85
N SER A 459 7.41 4.29 3.36
CA SER A 459 7.13 4.70 4.72
C SER A 459 6.81 6.18 4.84
N TRP A 460 6.05 6.53 5.87
CA TRP A 460 6.03 7.89 6.41
C TRP A 460 6.68 7.93 7.80
N GLY A 461 7.07 9.11 8.25
CA GLY A 461 7.55 9.41 9.60
C GLY A 461 7.05 10.78 10.05
N ARG A 462 5.76 11.06 9.81
CA ARG A 462 5.05 12.28 10.24
C ARG A 462 4.76 12.25 11.76
N ASP A 463 5.77 11.86 12.53
CA ASP A 463 5.74 11.59 13.97
C ASP A 463 5.64 12.90 14.80
N ARG A 464 5.79 12.82 16.13
CA ARG A 464 5.59 13.98 17.03
C ARG A 464 6.39 15.23 16.69
N PHE A 465 7.60 15.06 16.14
CA PHE A 465 8.48 16.18 15.76
C PHE A 465 8.06 16.86 14.45
N TRP A 466 7.30 16.16 13.61
CA TRP A 466 7.09 16.56 12.22
C TRP A 466 6.07 17.68 12.10
N HIS A 467 6.43 18.70 11.32
CA HIS A 467 5.56 19.81 10.99
C HIS A 467 5.68 20.15 9.50
N LYS A 468 4.53 20.43 8.86
CA LYS A 468 4.47 20.81 7.43
C LYS A 468 5.29 22.06 7.09
N ASP A 469 5.49 22.92 8.09
CA ASP A 469 6.49 23.98 8.04
C ASP A 469 7.80 23.46 8.62
N ARG A 470 8.66 22.97 7.72
CA ARG A 470 9.98 22.41 8.04
C ARG A 470 10.83 23.35 8.89
N GLN A 471 10.73 24.67 8.67
CA GLN A 471 11.55 25.64 9.41
C GLN A 471 11.18 25.69 10.90
N LEU A 472 9.90 25.47 11.22
CA LEU A 472 9.45 25.40 12.60
C LEU A 472 10.04 24.17 13.30
N SER A 473 9.91 22.99 12.70
CA SER A 473 10.52 21.76 13.25
C SER A 473 12.03 21.89 13.37
N GLN A 474 12.72 22.46 12.36
CA GLN A 474 14.18 22.66 12.40
C GLN A 474 14.62 23.40 13.67
N LYS A 475 13.94 24.49 14.04
CA LYS A 475 14.29 25.27 15.24
C LYS A 475 14.29 24.40 16.51
N PHE A 476 13.25 23.61 16.72
CA PHE A 476 13.15 22.75 17.90
C PHE A 476 14.17 21.62 17.87
N ILE A 477 14.49 21.09 16.68
CA ILE A 477 15.48 20.02 16.52
C ILE A 477 16.91 20.53 16.77
N ASP A 478 17.20 21.76 16.39
CA ASP A 478 18.50 22.40 16.70
C ASP A 478 18.70 22.55 18.22
N GLU A 479 17.62 22.79 18.97
CA GLU A 479 17.62 22.87 20.44
C GLU A 479 17.63 21.47 21.10
N GLU A 480 16.89 20.50 20.54
CA GLU A 480 16.70 19.14 21.05
C GLU A 480 16.94 18.09 19.94
N PRO A 481 18.20 17.72 19.61
CA PRO A 481 18.52 16.87 18.46
C PRO A 481 17.94 15.44 18.50
N ASN A 482 17.39 15.03 19.65
CA ASN A 482 16.79 13.71 19.83
C ASN A 482 15.28 13.66 19.51
N LEU A 483 14.63 14.79 19.23
CA LEU A 483 13.19 14.85 18.92
C LEU A 483 12.75 13.87 17.81
N PRO A 484 13.49 13.67 16.71
CA PRO A 484 13.08 12.75 15.65
C PRO A 484 13.05 11.27 16.05
N TYR A 485 13.69 10.90 17.17
CA TYR A 485 13.81 9.51 17.63
C TYR A 485 12.82 9.16 18.74
N LEU A 486 11.93 10.08 19.11
CA LEU A 486 10.92 9.81 20.14
C LEU A 486 9.98 8.68 19.72
N ASP A 487 9.59 8.62 18.44
CA ASP A 487 8.73 7.57 17.88
C ASP A 487 9.52 6.54 17.07
N ALA A 488 10.47 6.97 16.24
CA ALA A 488 11.41 6.09 15.54
C ALA A 488 12.53 5.58 16.45
N VAL A 489 12.16 4.88 17.53
CA VAL A 489 13.06 4.48 18.63
C VAL A 489 14.09 3.45 18.16
N GLU A 490 13.61 2.36 17.57
CA GLU A 490 14.45 1.25 17.16
C GLU A 490 14.74 1.34 15.66
N THR A 491 15.96 1.04 15.24
CA THR A 491 16.35 1.16 13.84
C THR A 491 15.59 0.15 12.97
N THR A 492 14.90 0.65 11.94
CA THR A 492 14.30 -0.21 10.91
C THR A 492 15.35 -0.56 9.86
N THR A 493 15.44 -1.85 9.48
CA THR A 493 16.42 -2.34 8.51
C THR A 493 15.75 -2.87 7.24
N ILE A 494 16.23 -2.43 6.08
CA ILE A 494 15.85 -2.94 4.77
C ILE A 494 17.10 -3.49 4.08
N ARG A 495 17.15 -4.80 3.82
CA ARG A 495 18.36 -5.40 3.23
C ARG A 495 18.13 -6.58 2.31
N ASN A 496 19.14 -6.92 1.53
CA ASN A 496 19.20 -8.16 0.74
C ASN A 496 17.92 -8.38 -0.10
N SER A 497 17.32 -7.31 -0.64
CA SER A 497 16.00 -7.36 -1.30
C SER A 497 16.04 -6.72 -2.69
N ARG A 498 15.11 -7.12 -3.55
CA ARG A 498 14.96 -6.61 -4.91
C ARG A 498 13.62 -5.91 -5.08
N TRP A 499 13.64 -4.76 -5.75
CA TRP A 499 12.55 -3.79 -5.77
C TRP A 499 12.30 -3.27 -7.19
N ARG A 500 11.05 -3.15 -7.61
CA ARG A 500 10.64 -2.53 -8.88
C ARG A 500 9.25 -1.88 -8.75
N CYS A 501 9.20 -0.56 -8.81
CA CYS A 501 7.96 0.20 -8.82
C CYS A 501 7.61 0.67 -10.23
N ASP A 502 6.33 0.74 -10.60
CA ASP A 502 5.92 1.23 -11.92
C ASP A 502 5.64 2.74 -11.95
N HIS A 503 4.95 3.28 -10.95
CA HIS A 503 4.56 4.70 -10.88
C HIS A 503 4.93 5.37 -9.54
N GLY A 504 6.23 5.37 -9.21
CA GLY A 504 6.71 5.86 -7.91
C GLY A 504 8.20 5.60 -7.72
N TRP A 505 8.65 5.17 -6.53
CA TRP A 505 10.03 4.75 -6.24
C TRP A 505 10.13 3.28 -5.86
N ASP A 506 11.28 2.66 -6.09
CA ASP A 506 11.48 1.28 -5.68
C ASP A 506 11.51 1.19 -4.13
N ILE A 507 12.23 2.13 -3.50
CA ILE A 507 12.17 2.37 -2.06
C ILE A 507 11.84 3.84 -1.82
N ASP A 508 10.70 4.09 -1.18
CA ASP A 508 10.16 5.42 -0.89
C ASP A 508 10.13 5.69 0.62
N LEU A 509 11.11 6.43 1.15
CA LEU A 509 11.02 6.99 2.50
C LEU A 509 10.45 8.40 2.39
N ASP A 510 9.14 8.52 2.61
CA ASP A 510 8.40 9.76 2.50
C ASP A 510 8.45 10.56 3.82
N ASP A 511 7.74 11.68 3.87
CA ASP A 511 7.68 12.69 4.94
C ASP A 511 8.17 12.22 6.32
N GLY A 512 9.39 12.63 6.69
CA GLY A 512 9.89 12.51 8.07
C GLY A 512 10.38 11.13 8.48
N SER A 513 10.33 10.13 7.58
CA SER A 513 10.84 8.78 7.84
C SER A 513 12.27 8.83 8.41
N SER A 514 12.46 8.32 9.63
CA SER A 514 13.70 8.46 10.39
C SER A 514 14.17 7.13 10.98
N ASN A 515 15.47 7.02 11.26
CA ASN A 515 16.12 5.86 11.88
C ASN A 515 16.08 4.56 11.05
N TYR A 516 16.70 4.60 9.87
CA TYR A 516 16.76 3.46 8.94
C TYR A 516 18.19 3.03 8.60
N ASP A 517 18.37 1.73 8.41
CA ASP A 517 19.55 1.15 7.76
C ASP A 517 19.10 0.43 6.47
N ILE A 518 19.65 0.83 5.31
CA ILE A 518 19.23 0.36 3.99
C ILE A 518 20.45 -0.11 3.21
N TYR A 519 20.60 -1.43 3.02
CA TYR A 519 21.80 -1.97 2.37
C TYR A 519 21.62 -3.28 1.62
N ASN A 520 22.49 -3.56 0.65
CA ASN A 520 22.43 -4.77 -0.17
C ASN A 520 21.09 -4.91 -0.93
N ASN A 521 20.52 -3.80 -1.39
CA ASN A 521 19.30 -3.83 -2.19
C ASN A 521 19.58 -3.59 -3.68
N VAL A 522 18.78 -4.20 -4.54
CA VAL A 522 18.74 -3.93 -5.97
C VAL A 522 17.42 -3.23 -6.31
N MET A 523 17.50 -2.04 -6.90
CA MET A 523 16.37 -1.22 -7.30
C MET A 523 16.35 -1.13 -8.83
N LEU A 524 15.32 -1.69 -9.46
CA LEU A 524 15.31 -1.99 -10.89
C LEU A 524 14.71 -0.87 -11.76
N ASN A 525 14.07 0.15 -11.21
CA ASN A 525 13.38 1.15 -12.02
C ASN A 525 13.53 2.58 -11.50
N HIS A 526 12.93 2.90 -10.36
CA HIS A 526 12.81 4.28 -9.90
C HIS A 526 13.72 4.69 -8.74
N GLY A 527 14.54 3.76 -8.24
CA GLY A 527 15.60 4.05 -7.28
C GLY A 527 15.08 4.34 -5.87
N LEU A 528 15.85 5.14 -5.13
CA LEU A 528 15.66 5.39 -3.70
C LEU A 528 15.31 6.86 -3.44
N LYS A 529 14.16 7.10 -2.78
CA LYS A 529 13.79 8.43 -2.26
C LYS A 529 14.00 8.51 -0.76
N LEU A 530 14.61 9.61 -0.33
CA LEU A 530 14.71 10.02 1.06
C LEU A 530 14.13 11.44 1.20
N ARG A 531 12.91 11.55 1.73
CA ARG A 531 12.20 12.82 1.92
C ARG A 531 12.15 13.19 3.41
N GLU A 532 12.63 14.40 3.76
CA GLU A 532 12.72 14.86 5.18
C GLU A 532 13.43 13.85 6.08
N GLY A 533 13.28 13.82 7.40
CA GLY A 533 13.77 12.73 8.26
C GLY A 533 15.24 12.77 8.70
N PHE A 534 15.65 11.78 9.51
CA PHE A 534 16.92 11.74 10.23
C PHE A 534 17.54 10.32 10.35
N ARG A 535 18.88 10.23 10.44
CA ARG A 535 19.71 9.03 10.64
C ARG A 535 19.28 7.86 9.74
N ARG A 536 19.29 8.11 8.44
CA ARG A 536 19.12 7.06 7.43
C ARG A 536 20.46 6.75 6.82
N HIS A 537 20.93 5.54 7.08
CA HIS A 537 22.18 5.04 6.54
C HIS A 537 21.88 4.16 5.34
N VAL A 538 22.45 4.52 4.19
CA VAL A 538 22.22 3.88 2.90
C VAL A 538 23.57 3.47 2.32
N TRP A 539 23.85 2.17 2.28
CA TRP A 539 25.11 1.71 1.73
C TRP A 539 25.00 0.40 0.98
N ASN A 540 25.93 0.18 0.06
CA ASN A 540 26.04 -1.09 -0.66
C ASN A 540 24.80 -1.48 -1.46
N ASN A 541 24.05 -0.51 -1.97
CA ASN A 541 22.89 -0.74 -2.83
C ASN A 541 23.22 -0.50 -4.30
N ILE A 542 22.38 -1.02 -5.20
CA ILE A 542 22.46 -0.81 -6.65
C ILE A 542 21.15 -0.19 -7.14
N THR A 543 21.21 0.96 -7.81
CA THR A 543 20.06 1.53 -8.54
C THR A 543 20.28 1.41 -10.04
N VAL A 544 19.47 0.58 -10.69
CA VAL A 544 19.58 0.30 -12.12
C VAL A 544 18.88 1.40 -12.92
N ASN A 545 19.58 1.96 -13.92
CA ASN A 545 19.12 3.07 -14.78
C ASN A 545 18.65 4.36 -14.05
N ASN A 546 18.83 4.41 -12.73
CA ASN A 546 18.37 5.48 -11.87
C ASN A 546 19.42 5.80 -10.81
N GLY A 547 19.09 6.71 -9.90
CA GLY A 547 19.97 7.20 -8.87
C GLY A 547 19.21 7.50 -7.59
N PHE A 548 19.74 8.45 -6.84
CA PHE A 548 19.25 8.80 -5.53
C PHE A 548 18.41 10.09 -5.56
N HIS A 549 17.32 10.11 -4.79
CA HIS A 549 16.33 11.20 -4.77
C HIS A 549 16.22 11.82 -3.37
N PRO A 550 17.11 12.76 -3.02
CA PRO A 550 17.06 13.44 -1.73
C PRO A 550 16.14 14.66 -1.77
N HIS A 551 15.08 14.64 -0.97
CA HIS A 551 14.02 15.64 -1.03
C HIS A 551 13.87 16.35 0.31
N VAL A 552 13.90 17.69 0.32
CA VAL A 552 13.54 18.55 1.47
C VAL A 552 14.20 18.19 2.81
N TRP A 553 15.46 17.80 2.84
CA TRP A 553 16.16 17.38 4.07
C TRP A 553 16.26 18.47 5.13
N TYR A 554 16.23 18.06 6.40
CA TYR A 554 16.61 18.91 7.54
C TYR A 554 18.12 19.13 7.58
N ASN A 555 18.56 20.23 8.18
CA ASN A 555 19.97 20.44 8.51
C ASN A 555 20.35 19.50 9.65
N GLY A 556 21.54 18.92 9.60
CA GLY A 556 21.98 17.94 10.59
C GLY A 556 21.11 16.69 10.62
N SER A 557 20.60 16.25 9.46
CA SER A 557 19.79 15.03 9.38
C SER A 557 20.57 13.77 9.80
N LYS A 558 21.91 13.82 9.74
CA LYS A 558 22.80 12.68 10.01
C LYS A 558 22.60 11.51 9.06
N ASP A 559 22.03 11.77 7.89
CA ASP A 559 21.93 10.75 6.86
C ASP A 559 23.29 10.46 6.26
N GLN A 560 23.57 9.19 5.98
CA GLN A 560 24.84 8.75 5.40
C GLN A 560 24.58 7.87 4.19
N VAL A 561 25.05 8.28 3.01
CA VAL A 561 24.85 7.58 1.75
C VAL A 561 26.19 7.32 1.08
N TYR A 562 26.67 6.07 1.12
CA TYR A 562 28.03 5.73 0.70
C TYR A 562 28.15 4.30 0.14
N SER A 563 29.19 4.04 -0.64
CA SER A 563 29.48 2.72 -1.21
C SER A 563 28.33 2.12 -2.04
N ASN A 564 27.46 2.95 -2.61
CA ASN A 564 26.39 2.52 -3.51
C ASN A 564 26.86 2.56 -4.97
N ILE A 565 26.21 1.79 -5.83
CA ILE A 565 26.29 1.91 -7.29
C ILE A 565 25.04 2.63 -7.78
N PHE A 566 25.22 3.85 -8.30
CA PHE A 566 24.14 4.66 -8.87
C PHE A 566 24.33 4.79 -10.38
N MET A 567 23.35 4.34 -11.17
CA MET A 567 23.44 4.44 -12.63
C MET A 567 23.10 5.82 -13.19
N SER A 568 22.38 6.67 -12.45
CA SER A 568 22.10 8.07 -12.82
C SER A 568 22.56 9.05 -11.75
N ALA A 569 22.69 10.33 -12.16
CA ALA A 569 22.88 11.43 -11.21
C ALA A 569 21.70 11.57 -10.25
N HIS A 570 21.94 12.27 -9.13
CA HIS A 570 20.93 12.61 -8.13
C HIS A 570 19.77 13.39 -8.72
N LYS A 571 18.59 13.23 -8.14
CA LYS A 571 17.37 13.99 -8.47
C LYS A 571 16.85 14.71 -7.22
N PRO A 572 17.54 15.77 -6.77
CA PRO A 572 17.16 16.48 -5.56
C PRO A 572 15.86 17.27 -5.77
N ALA A 573 15.06 17.40 -4.72
CA ALA A 573 13.91 18.32 -4.71
C ALA A 573 14.04 19.29 -3.54
N ARG A 574 14.10 20.60 -3.87
CA ARG A 574 14.21 21.71 -2.89
C ARG A 574 15.41 21.60 -1.95
N MET A 575 16.53 21.08 -2.45
CA MET A 575 17.84 21.04 -1.80
C MET A 575 18.73 22.12 -2.44
N LYS A 576 19.17 23.14 -1.70
CA LYS A 576 19.83 24.32 -2.29
C LYS A 576 21.15 24.73 -1.63
N GLU A 577 21.47 24.16 -0.48
CA GLU A 577 22.63 24.54 0.32
C GLU A 577 23.42 23.29 0.70
N PRO A 578 24.72 23.42 1.06
CA PRO A 578 25.50 22.30 1.56
C PRO A 578 24.90 21.73 2.84
N TYR A 579 24.81 20.40 2.92
CA TYR A 579 24.33 19.70 4.12
C TYR A 579 25.52 19.26 4.96
N VAL A 580 25.54 19.68 6.23
CA VAL A 580 26.66 19.50 7.17
C VAL A 580 26.22 18.73 8.42
N ASN A 581 27.09 18.61 9.43
CA ASN A 581 26.84 17.96 10.72
C ASN A 581 26.47 16.48 10.58
N GLU A 582 27.46 15.64 10.29
CA GLU A 582 27.35 14.17 10.14
C GLU A 582 26.48 13.69 8.95
N THR A 583 25.86 14.62 8.23
CA THR A 583 25.18 14.35 6.97
C THR A 583 26.23 14.18 5.86
N SER A 584 26.21 13.06 5.15
CA SER A 584 27.21 12.75 4.12
C SER A 584 26.64 11.94 2.97
N VAL A 585 26.84 12.41 1.74
CA VAL A 585 26.64 11.63 0.52
C VAL A 585 27.97 11.63 -0.21
N ASP A 586 28.72 10.53 -0.09
CA ASP A 586 30.09 10.47 -0.62
C ASP A 586 30.58 9.02 -0.75
N ARG A 587 31.69 8.84 -1.47
CA ARG A 587 32.29 7.52 -1.73
C ARG A 587 31.32 6.56 -2.40
N ASN A 588 30.52 7.07 -3.34
CA ASN A 588 29.63 6.29 -4.20
C ASN A 588 30.30 6.03 -5.56
N PHE A 589 29.80 5.03 -6.28
CA PHE A 589 30.19 4.74 -7.65
C PHE A 589 29.08 5.14 -8.61
N TYR A 590 29.38 5.94 -9.63
CA TYR A 590 28.41 6.41 -10.62
C TYR A 590 28.70 5.86 -12.02
N VAL A 591 27.65 5.39 -12.70
CA VAL A 591 27.71 5.09 -14.14
C VAL A 591 27.44 6.33 -14.99
N ALA A 592 26.70 7.28 -14.42
CA ALA A 592 26.38 8.56 -15.04
C ALA A 592 27.63 9.39 -15.37
N ASP A 593 27.46 10.33 -16.29
CA ASP A 593 28.52 11.28 -16.62
C ASP A 593 28.94 12.12 -15.39
N LYS A 594 30.25 12.28 -15.21
CA LYS A 594 30.83 12.99 -14.07
C LYS A 594 30.35 14.44 -14.01
N ALA A 595 30.28 15.14 -15.14
CA ALA A 595 29.86 16.55 -15.14
C ALA A 595 28.40 16.69 -14.71
N GLN A 596 27.52 15.75 -15.12
CA GLN A 596 26.13 15.72 -14.68
C GLN A 596 25.98 15.51 -13.16
N VAL A 597 26.72 14.55 -12.60
CA VAL A 597 26.71 14.29 -11.15
C VAL A 597 27.26 15.50 -10.39
N MET A 598 28.44 15.98 -10.77
CA MET A 598 29.11 17.08 -10.04
C MET A 598 28.37 18.42 -10.15
N LYS A 599 27.55 18.64 -11.20
CA LYS A 599 26.68 19.83 -11.28
C LYS A 599 25.78 19.99 -10.06
N ILE A 600 25.28 18.87 -9.54
CA ILE A 600 24.43 18.84 -8.34
C ILE A 600 25.30 18.74 -7.10
N SER A 601 26.26 17.81 -7.08
CA SER A 601 27.04 17.51 -5.89
C SER A 601 27.94 18.68 -5.46
N ASN A 602 28.41 19.54 -6.37
CA ASN A 602 29.16 20.76 -6.00
C ASN A 602 28.30 21.77 -5.23
N THR A 603 27.01 21.90 -5.57
CA THR A 603 26.08 22.79 -4.84
C THR A 603 25.78 22.24 -3.45
N LEU A 604 25.68 20.92 -3.31
CA LEU A 604 25.31 20.25 -2.05
C LEU A 604 26.52 19.87 -1.18
N GLY A 605 27.75 20.04 -1.68
CA GLY A 605 28.98 19.64 -0.98
C GLY A 605 29.20 18.12 -0.91
N TRP A 606 28.71 17.38 -1.90
CA TRP A 606 28.68 15.92 -1.92
C TRP A 606 29.66 15.31 -2.92
N ASP A 607 29.84 13.98 -2.84
CA ASP A 607 30.51 13.12 -3.82
C ASP A 607 31.93 13.53 -4.24
N GLN A 608 32.63 14.28 -3.39
CA GLN A 608 33.99 14.74 -3.67
C GLN A 608 34.99 13.57 -3.76
N ASN A 609 34.68 12.45 -3.11
CA ASN A 609 35.48 11.22 -3.12
C ASN A 609 34.79 10.07 -3.86
N SER A 610 33.74 10.35 -4.64
CA SER A 610 33.05 9.36 -5.47
C SER A 610 33.81 9.07 -6.77
N THR A 611 33.62 7.88 -7.34
CA THR A 611 34.25 7.47 -8.61
C THR A 611 33.21 7.15 -9.67
N PHE A 612 33.66 7.10 -10.93
CA PHE A 612 32.80 7.06 -12.12
C PHE A 612 33.30 6.01 -13.10
N GLY A 613 32.39 5.37 -13.85
CA GLY A 613 32.75 4.50 -14.97
C GLY A 613 31.82 3.29 -15.14
N ASP A 614 32.35 2.24 -15.75
CA ASP A 614 31.65 0.96 -15.91
C ASP A 614 31.70 0.17 -14.58
N PRO A 615 30.55 -0.22 -14.00
CA PRO A 615 30.52 -1.05 -12.79
C PRO A 615 31.02 -2.47 -13.05
N MET A 616 31.10 -2.92 -14.30
CA MET A 616 31.53 -4.26 -14.70
C MET A 616 30.64 -5.35 -14.11
N PHE A 617 29.32 -5.19 -14.26
CA PHE A 617 28.35 -6.20 -13.85
C PHE A 617 28.64 -7.57 -14.48
N VAL A 618 28.35 -8.65 -13.74
CA VAL A 618 28.62 -10.03 -14.16
C VAL A 618 27.64 -10.47 -15.24
N ASN A 619 26.32 -10.37 -14.99
CA ASN A 619 25.30 -10.74 -15.96
C ASN A 619 23.95 -10.02 -15.66
N PRO A 620 23.88 -8.70 -15.92
CA PRO A 620 22.72 -7.89 -15.56
C PRO A 620 21.45 -8.27 -16.33
N GLU A 621 21.56 -8.80 -17.54
CA GLU A 621 20.43 -9.30 -18.34
C GLU A 621 19.70 -10.48 -17.70
N LYS A 622 20.39 -11.22 -16.82
CA LYS A 622 19.83 -12.31 -16.01
C LYS A 622 19.60 -11.91 -14.55
N GLY A 623 19.73 -10.62 -14.23
CA GLY A 623 19.54 -10.09 -12.88
C GLY A 623 20.73 -10.26 -11.95
N ASP A 624 21.92 -10.65 -12.45
CA ASP A 624 23.14 -10.74 -11.66
C ASP A 624 23.93 -9.43 -11.73
N PHE A 625 23.62 -8.54 -10.79
CA PHE A 625 24.26 -7.23 -10.65
C PHE A 625 25.49 -7.26 -9.74
N ARG A 626 26.06 -8.43 -9.44
CA ARG A 626 27.41 -8.48 -8.86
C ARG A 626 28.40 -7.85 -9.82
N VAL A 627 29.48 -7.29 -9.29
CA VAL A 627 30.57 -6.72 -10.08
C VAL A 627 31.78 -7.66 -10.12
N LYS A 628 32.55 -7.63 -11.22
CA LYS A 628 33.79 -8.40 -11.37
C LYS A 628 34.86 -7.95 -10.38
N GLU A 629 35.83 -8.82 -10.09
CA GLU A 629 36.89 -8.58 -9.08
C GLU A 629 37.74 -7.32 -9.31
N ASN A 630 37.89 -6.88 -10.55
CA ASN A 630 38.63 -5.68 -10.92
C ASN A 630 37.73 -4.43 -11.06
N SER A 631 36.46 -4.51 -10.68
CA SER A 631 35.53 -3.39 -10.76
C SER A 631 35.99 -2.20 -9.90
N PRO A 632 35.95 -0.97 -10.44
CA PRO A 632 36.24 0.23 -9.66
C PRO A 632 35.26 0.46 -8.50
N ALA A 633 34.02 -0.07 -8.57
CA ALA A 633 33.04 0.06 -7.50
C ALA A 633 33.53 -0.56 -6.18
N LEU A 634 34.30 -1.66 -6.24
CA LEU A 634 34.87 -2.32 -5.06
C LEU A 634 35.82 -1.41 -4.27
N LYS A 635 36.52 -0.49 -4.96
CA LYS A 635 37.42 0.48 -4.31
C LYS A 635 36.66 1.55 -3.52
N MET A 636 35.40 1.80 -3.86
CA MET A 636 34.49 2.69 -3.11
C MET A 636 33.86 2.00 -1.88
N GLY A 637 34.23 0.75 -1.61
CA GLY A 637 33.69 -0.02 -0.49
C GLY A 637 32.43 -0.82 -0.81
N PHE A 638 31.97 -0.81 -2.07
CA PHE A 638 30.92 -1.73 -2.51
C PHE A 638 31.39 -3.19 -2.34
N LYS A 639 30.47 -4.07 -1.94
CA LYS A 639 30.67 -5.49 -1.72
C LYS A 639 29.55 -6.25 -2.40
N ASN A 640 29.92 -7.24 -3.21
CA ASN A 640 28.96 -8.16 -3.79
C ASN A 640 28.13 -8.85 -2.70
N PHE A 641 26.84 -9.03 -2.97
CA PHE A 641 25.89 -9.78 -2.16
C PHE A 641 25.13 -10.78 -3.05
N PRO A 642 24.48 -11.82 -2.48
CA PRO A 642 23.76 -12.83 -3.26
C PRO A 642 22.64 -12.21 -4.11
N MET A 643 22.53 -12.62 -5.39
CA MET A 643 21.51 -12.15 -6.34
C MET A 643 20.43 -13.20 -6.66
N ASP A 644 20.52 -14.36 -6.01
CA ASP A 644 19.72 -15.55 -6.23
C ASP A 644 18.86 -15.94 -5.01
N GLN A 645 18.83 -15.09 -3.98
CA GLN A 645 18.15 -15.33 -2.71
C GLN A 645 16.92 -14.46 -2.46
N PHE A 646 16.45 -13.72 -3.49
CA PHE A 646 15.26 -12.87 -3.36
C PHE A 646 13.96 -13.70 -3.45
N GLY A 647 12.99 -13.32 -2.64
CA GLY A 647 11.62 -13.81 -2.68
C GLY A 647 11.39 -15.11 -1.92
N VAL A 648 10.22 -15.70 -2.19
CA VAL A 648 9.75 -16.94 -1.60
C VAL A 648 10.70 -18.11 -1.89
N LYS A 649 10.92 -18.96 -0.88
CA LYS A 649 11.82 -20.11 -0.91
C LYS A 649 11.08 -21.44 -0.89
N LYS A 650 9.88 -21.50 -0.32
CA LYS A 650 9.02 -22.70 -0.28
C LYS A 650 8.86 -23.26 -1.69
N PRO A 651 9.28 -24.51 -1.96
CA PRO A 651 9.37 -25.03 -3.34
C PRO A 651 8.07 -24.92 -4.14
N SER A 652 6.91 -25.22 -3.52
CA SER A 652 5.62 -25.14 -4.20
C SER A 652 5.25 -23.71 -4.59
N LEU A 653 5.52 -22.73 -3.73
CA LEU A 653 5.25 -21.32 -4.01
C LEU A 653 6.27 -20.73 -4.99
N LYS A 654 7.56 -21.08 -4.85
CA LYS A 654 8.62 -20.65 -5.76
C LYS A 654 8.39 -21.14 -7.18
N ALA A 655 7.76 -22.32 -7.35
CA ALA A 655 7.42 -22.86 -8.67
C ALA A 655 6.36 -22.03 -9.42
N ILE A 656 5.50 -21.29 -8.70
CA ILE A 656 4.44 -20.45 -9.28
C ILE A 656 4.72 -18.95 -9.17
N ALA A 657 5.73 -18.55 -8.38
CA ALA A 657 6.11 -17.16 -8.22
C ALA A 657 6.69 -16.58 -9.52
N ARG A 658 6.24 -15.39 -9.89
CA ARG A 658 6.87 -14.61 -10.96
C ARG A 658 8.18 -13.99 -10.47
N THR A 659 8.99 -13.53 -11.42
CA THR A 659 10.15 -12.68 -11.17
C THR A 659 9.98 -11.37 -11.95
N PRO A 660 10.55 -10.24 -11.50
CA PRO A 660 10.44 -8.97 -12.21
C PRO A 660 11.10 -9.05 -13.57
N GLU A 661 10.57 -8.28 -14.52
CA GLU A 661 11.24 -8.04 -15.78
C GLU A 661 12.54 -7.27 -15.55
N MET A 662 13.65 -7.78 -16.09
CA MET A 662 14.96 -7.13 -15.96
C MET A 662 15.04 -5.91 -16.89
N PRO A 663 15.41 -4.73 -16.37
CA PRO A 663 15.55 -3.54 -17.19
C PRO A 663 16.73 -3.70 -18.16
N THR A 664 16.57 -3.21 -19.39
CA THR A 664 17.70 -3.04 -20.31
C THR A 664 18.58 -1.90 -19.79
N LEU A 665 19.89 -2.13 -19.66
CA LEU A 665 20.81 -1.10 -19.16
C LEU A 665 20.96 0.03 -20.18
N ILE A 666 20.79 1.27 -19.73
CA ILE A 666 20.96 2.46 -20.57
C ILE A 666 22.40 2.95 -20.43
N SER A 667 23.08 3.16 -21.56
CA SER A 667 24.42 3.75 -21.56
C SER A 667 24.38 5.26 -21.28
N SER A 668 25.41 5.80 -20.65
CA SER A 668 25.51 7.23 -20.27
C SER A 668 25.44 8.22 -21.44
N LYS A 669 25.48 7.76 -22.70
CA LYS A 669 25.43 8.59 -23.92
C LYS A 669 24.02 8.86 -24.48
N GLU A 670 22.97 8.22 -23.98
CA GLU A 670 21.66 8.22 -24.66
C GLU A 670 20.57 9.12 -24.03
N LYS A 671 20.85 9.88 -22.96
CA LYS A 671 19.91 10.89 -22.44
C LYS A 671 20.17 12.27 -23.05
N ASN A 672 19.68 12.48 -24.28
CA ASN A 672 19.36 13.81 -24.78
C ASN A 672 17.94 14.17 -24.32
N GLU A 673 17.80 14.83 -23.17
CA GLU A 673 16.56 15.53 -22.86
C GLU A 673 16.51 16.82 -23.69
N SER A 674 15.57 16.88 -24.61
CA SER A 674 15.22 18.06 -25.40
C SER A 674 14.97 19.27 -24.49
N GLU A 675 15.75 20.34 -24.68
CA GLU A 675 15.55 21.62 -24.02
C GLU A 675 14.30 22.32 -24.57
N VAL A 676 13.18 22.17 -23.86
CA VAL A 676 12.06 23.14 -23.92
C VAL A 676 12.35 24.23 -22.88
N GLU A 677 12.06 25.50 -23.17
CA GLU A 677 12.27 26.65 -22.26
C GLU A 677 11.89 26.32 -20.80
N LYS A 678 12.90 26.10 -19.95
CA LYS A 678 12.71 25.62 -18.57
C LYS A 678 12.38 26.75 -17.59
N SER A 679 12.61 28.01 -17.95
CA SER A 679 12.40 29.16 -17.08
C SER A 679 12.06 30.46 -17.80
N ILE A 680 11.50 31.41 -17.04
CA ILE A 680 11.07 32.75 -17.46
C ILE A 680 11.40 33.73 -16.33
N THR A 681 11.75 34.97 -16.68
CA THR A 681 11.77 36.09 -15.73
C THR A 681 10.50 36.93 -15.83
N TRP A 682 9.82 37.16 -14.71
CA TRP A 682 8.68 38.05 -14.59
C TRP A 682 8.80 38.94 -13.36
N GLN A 683 8.70 40.26 -13.52
CA GLN A 683 8.78 41.25 -12.44
C GLN A 683 10.01 41.10 -11.52
N GLY A 684 11.16 40.79 -12.14
CA GLY A 684 12.44 40.62 -11.43
C GLY A 684 12.59 39.30 -10.65
N ALA A 685 11.69 38.34 -10.88
CA ALA A 685 11.74 36.99 -10.33
C ALA A 685 11.87 35.94 -11.44
N THR A 686 12.54 34.83 -11.15
CA THR A 686 12.69 33.69 -12.05
C THR A 686 11.69 32.60 -11.68
N PHE A 687 10.99 32.10 -12.68
CA PHE A 687 10.04 31.00 -12.57
C PHE A 687 10.47 29.84 -13.45
N SER A 688 10.31 28.61 -12.99
CA SER A 688 10.64 27.40 -13.76
C SER A 688 9.50 26.38 -13.79
N ASN A 689 9.51 25.50 -14.79
CA ASN A 689 8.58 24.36 -14.85
C ASN A 689 8.83 23.40 -13.69
N LEU A 690 7.77 22.74 -13.22
CA LEU A 690 7.92 21.49 -12.49
C LEU A 690 8.35 20.38 -13.45
N SER A 691 9.23 19.50 -12.97
CA SER A 691 9.70 18.34 -13.72
C SER A 691 9.82 17.11 -12.84
N GLY A 692 9.65 15.93 -13.46
CA GLY A 692 9.88 14.63 -12.83
C GLY A 692 9.15 14.44 -11.50
N GLU A 693 9.91 14.49 -10.42
CA GLU A 693 9.48 14.20 -9.04
C GLU A 693 9.25 15.46 -8.19
N GLU A 694 9.47 16.66 -8.73
CA GLU A 694 9.23 17.92 -8.00
C GLU A 694 7.76 18.08 -7.62
N PHE A 695 6.86 17.45 -8.37
CA PHE A 695 5.42 17.39 -8.10
C PHE A 695 5.10 16.90 -6.67
N SER A 696 5.80 15.85 -6.21
CA SER A 696 5.66 15.30 -4.85
C SER A 696 6.09 16.31 -3.79
N ALA A 697 7.18 17.04 -4.02
CA ALA A 697 7.68 18.06 -3.09
C ALA A 697 6.70 19.23 -2.86
N PHE A 698 5.81 19.47 -3.82
CA PHE A 698 4.74 20.46 -3.74
C PHE A 698 3.38 19.87 -3.32
N GLY A 699 3.23 18.54 -3.26
CA GLY A 699 1.96 17.87 -3.02
C GLY A 699 0.95 18.13 -4.15
N VAL A 700 1.41 18.13 -5.39
CA VAL A 700 0.64 18.52 -6.58
C VAL A 700 0.78 17.44 -7.65
N SER A 701 -0.28 17.15 -8.41
CA SER A 701 -0.22 16.16 -9.50
C SER A 701 0.39 16.72 -10.79
N LYS A 702 0.85 15.84 -11.69
CA LYS A 702 1.40 16.23 -13.01
C LYS A 702 0.41 17.03 -13.84
N GLU A 703 -0.89 16.70 -13.75
CA GLU A 703 -1.98 17.34 -14.49
C GLU A 703 -2.34 18.72 -13.92
N GLU A 704 -2.16 18.92 -12.62
CA GLU A 704 -2.35 20.22 -11.99
C GLU A 704 -1.25 21.19 -12.41
N GLY A 705 -0.01 20.73 -12.44
CA GLY A 705 1.15 21.51 -12.89
C GLY A 705 1.41 22.75 -12.05
N GLY A 706 2.18 23.67 -12.62
CA GLY A 706 2.47 24.99 -12.07
C GLY A 706 3.85 25.50 -12.48
N VAL A 707 4.14 26.75 -12.12
CA VAL A 707 5.50 27.32 -12.25
C VAL A 707 6.05 27.68 -10.87
N VAL A 708 7.23 27.16 -10.55
CA VAL A 708 7.87 27.41 -9.26
C VAL A 708 8.65 28.71 -9.31
N LEU A 709 8.47 29.57 -8.30
CA LEU A 709 9.30 30.74 -8.06
C LEU A 709 10.68 30.27 -7.57
N SER A 710 11.64 30.18 -8.48
CA SER A 710 12.94 29.55 -8.25
C SER A 710 13.97 30.51 -7.67
N ALA A 711 13.83 31.81 -7.95
CA ALA A 711 14.67 32.89 -7.41
C ALA A 711 13.92 34.23 -7.44
N ILE A 712 14.13 35.06 -6.42
CA ILE A 712 13.52 36.40 -6.33
C ILE A 712 14.49 37.38 -5.65
N LEU A 713 14.63 38.58 -6.20
CA LEU A 713 15.39 39.64 -5.53
C LEU A 713 14.58 40.20 -4.37
N ASN A 714 15.19 40.35 -3.19
CA ASN A 714 14.55 40.91 -1.97
C ASN A 714 13.94 42.30 -2.17
N THR A 715 14.37 43.03 -3.20
CA THR A 715 13.87 44.36 -3.57
C THR A 715 12.65 44.33 -4.51
N SER A 716 12.25 43.16 -5.01
CA SER A 716 11.12 43.01 -5.95
C SER A 716 9.78 43.37 -5.29
N ALA A 717 8.91 44.04 -6.07
CA ALA A 717 7.53 44.31 -5.67
C ALA A 717 6.73 43.02 -5.35
N LEU A 718 7.15 41.89 -5.91
CA LEU A 718 6.56 40.58 -5.65
C LEU A 718 6.76 40.12 -4.18
N VAL A 719 7.93 40.39 -3.58
CA VAL A 719 8.22 40.06 -2.17
C VAL A 719 7.35 40.89 -1.23
N LYS A 720 7.21 42.20 -1.50
CA LYS A 720 6.31 43.09 -0.75
C LYS A 720 4.85 42.65 -0.84
N GLY A 721 4.48 42.04 -1.97
CA GLY A 721 3.16 41.46 -2.18
C GLY A 721 2.96 40.07 -1.57
N GLY A 722 3.98 39.50 -0.92
CA GLY A 722 3.88 38.26 -0.13
C GLY A 722 4.29 36.98 -0.85
N LEU A 723 4.84 37.06 -2.07
CA LEU A 723 5.47 35.91 -2.73
C LEU A 723 6.82 35.59 -2.06
N LEU A 724 7.09 34.30 -1.89
CA LEU A 724 8.33 33.77 -1.34
C LEU A 724 8.96 32.79 -2.33
N GLU A 725 10.29 32.71 -2.31
CA GLU A 725 10.99 31.67 -3.05
C GLU A 725 10.47 30.28 -2.65
N GLY A 726 10.26 29.41 -3.64
CA GLY A 726 9.63 28.11 -3.45
C GLY A 726 8.10 28.14 -3.42
N ASP A 727 7.47 29.25 -3.82
CA ASP A 727 6.05 29.29 -4.15
C ASP A 727 5.77 28.65 -5.51
N LEU A 728 4.74 27.81 -5.61
CA LEU A 728 4.28 27.26 -6.90
C LEU A 728 3.03 28.00 -7.37
N ILE A 729 3.06 28.66 -8.52
CA ILE A 729 1.90 29.35 -9.09
C ILE A 729 1.13 28.40 -10.00
N GLN A 730 -0.15 28.17 -9.69
CA GLN A 730 -1.06 27.33 -10.47
C GLN A 730 -2.11 28.12 -11.27
N ALA A 731 -2.34 29.39 -10.94
CA ALA A 731 -3.21 30.26 -11.71
C ALA A 731 -2.90 31.75 -11.51
N VAL A 732 -3.19 32.55 -12.53
CA VAL A 732 -3.07 34.00 -12.54
C VAL A 732 -4.39 34.61 -12.99
N ASN A 733 -5.01 35.44 -12.15
CA ASN A 733 -6.35 36.02 -12.34
C ASN A 733 -7.43 34.97 -12.71
N GLY A 734 -7.34 33.78 -12.11
CA GLY A 734 -8.27 32.67 -12.36
C GLY A 734 -7.95 31.81 -13.60
N ILE A 735 -6.98 32.20 -14.43
CA ILE A 735 -6.52 31.42 -15.58
C ILE A 735 -5.47 30.42 -15.11
N LYS A 736 -5.70 29.13 -15.36
CA LYS A 736 -4.78 28.05 -14.97
C LYS A 736 -3.44 28.19 -15.71
N THR A 737 -2.35 27.99 -15.00
CA THR A 737 -0.98 28.02 -15.54
C THR A 737 -0.26 26.74 -15.11
N THR A 738 -0.18 25.74 -15.98
CA THR A 738 0.45 24.45 -15.67
C THR A 738 1.94 24.40 -16.00
N ASN A 739 2.45 25.36 -16.79
CA ASN A 739 3.84 25.46 -17.19
C ASN A 739 4.23 26.93 -17.51
N VAL A 740 5.52 27.14 -17.75
CA VAL A 740 6.20 28.40 -18.07
C VAL A 740 5.62 29.08 -19.30
N ALA A 741 5.29 28.31 -20.35
CA ALA A 741 4.71 28.87 -21.57
C ALA A 741 3.34 29.51 -21.30
N GLN A 742 2.47 28.80 -20.58
CA GLN A 742 1.16 29.32 -20.17
C GLN A 742 1.30 30.48 -19.18
N PHE A 743 2.22 30.39 -18.22
CA PHE A 743 2.48 31.47 -17.28
C PHE A 743 2.95 32.74 -18.00
N ASN A 744 3.88 32.61 -18.94
CA ASN A 744 4.34 33.72 -19.77
C ASN A 744 3.19 34.33 -20.58
N GLN A 745 2.37 33.49 -21.23
CA GLN A 745 1.22 33.93 -22.00
C GLN A 745 0.24 34.76 -21.16
N VAL A 746 -0.05 34.32 -19.93
CA VAL A 746 -0.99 35.03 -19.04
C VAL A 746 -0.36 36.28 -18.44
N THR A 747 0.97 36.31 -18.24
CA THR A 747 1.65 37.40 -17.53
C THR A 747 2.23 38.51 -18.39
N LYS A 748 2.42 38.27 -19.69
CA LYS A 748 3.12 39.16 -20.65
C LYS A 748 2.68 40.63 -20.61
N ASN A 749 1.38 40.89 -20.38
CA ASN A 749 0.80 42.24 -20.41
C ASN A 749 0.04 42.60 -19.12
N LEU A 750 0.24 41.88 -18.02
CA LEU A 750 -0.46 42.15 -16.76
C LEU A 750 0.01 43.46 -16.13
N LYS A 751 -0.94 44.30 -15.75
CA LYS A 751 -0.74 45.55 -15.00
C LYS A 751 -1.80 45.68 -13.90
N GLY A 752 -1.47 46.34 -12.81
CA GLY A 752 -2.40 46.63 -11.73
C GLY A 752 -2.55 45.48 -10.73
N LYS A 753 -3.78 45.19 -10.30
CA LYS A 753 -4.04 44.15 -9.29
C LYS A 753 -4.01 42.77 -9.93
N VAL A 754 -3.18 41.87 -9.39
CA VAL A 754 -3.08 40.48 -9.83
C VAL A 754 -3.40 39.54 -8.68
N ASN A 755 -4.29 38.58 -8.93
CA ASN A 755 -4.60 37.50 -8.00
C ASN A 755 -3.86 36.24 -8.45
N LEU A 756 -3.01 35.70 -7.59
CA LEU A 756 -2.29 34.46 -7.83
C LEU A 756 -2.85 33.34 -6.97
N LYS A 757 -3.10 32.18 -7.58
CA LYS A 757 -3.29 30.92 -6.86
C LYS A 757 -1.92 30.28 -6.64
N VAL A 758 -1.46 30.30 -5.40
CA VAL A 758 -0.11 29.86 -5.01
C VAL A 758 -0.21 28.62 -4.13
N VAL A 759 0.60 27.59 -4.39
CA VAL A 759 0.79 26.46 -3.48
C VAL A 759 2.07 26.70 -2.68
N ARG A 760 1.92 26.79 -1.36
CA ARG A 760 3.01 26.92 -0.38
C ARG A 760 2.77 25.93 0.74
N ASN A 761 3.77 25.13 1.10
CA ASN A 761 3.67 24.07 2.11
C ASN A 761 2.46 23.15 1.83
N GLN A 762 2.33 22.74 0.56
CA GLN A 762 1.22 21.93 0.03
C GLN A 762 -0.19 22.49 0.27
N GLN A 763 -0.32 23.81 0.53
CA GLN A 763 -1.60 24.48 0.69
C GLN A 763 -1.80 25.56 -0.36
N VAL A 764 -3.02 25.58 -0.92
CA VAL A 764 -3.45 26.63 -1.84
C VAL A 764 -3.72 27.92 -1.07
N LYS A 765 -3.09 29.00 -1.50
CA LYS A 765 -3.25 30.37 -1.01
C LYS A 765 -3.62 31.28 -2.17
N GLN A 766 -4.36 32.34 -1.85
CA GLN A 766 -4.61 33.43 -2.79
C GLN A 766 -3.72 34.61 -2.39
N ILE A 767 -2.84 35.02 -3.29
CA ILE A 767 -1.93 36.16 -3.08
C ILE A 767 -2.36 37.28 -4.01
N LYS A 768 -2.60 38.47 -3.46
CA LYS A 768 -2.98 39.67 -4.21
C LYS A 768 -1.78 40.59 -4.34
N LEU A 769 -1.30 40.77 -5.56
CA LEU A 769 -0.18 41.63 -5.89
C LEU A 769 -0.68 42.93 -6.53
N LYS A 770 0.13 43.97 -6.43
CA LYS A 770 0.01 45.19 -7.24
C LYS A 770 1.31 45.35 -8.02
N ILE A 771 1.23 45.22 -9.34
CA ILE A 771 2.37 45.27 -10.28
C ILE A 771 2.20 46.38 -11.33
#